data_AF-A0A7K3X1E9-F1
#
_entry.id   AF-A0A7K3X1E9-F1
#
_cell.length_a   1.000
_cell.length_b   1.000
_cell.length_c   1.000
_cell.angle_alpha   90.00
_cell.angle_beta   90.00
_cell.angle_gamma   90.00
#
_symmetry.space_group_name_H-M   'P 1'
#
loop_
_entity.id
_entity.type
_entity.pdbx_description
1 polymer ?
#
loop_
_entity_poly.entity_id
_entity_poly.type
_entity_poly.pdbx_seq_one_letter_code
_entity_poly.pdbx_strand_id
1 'polypeptide(L)'
;MGTEPAGGRIVTFYSYKGGTGRSMALANIAWILASNGHRVLMVDWDLEAPGLHRYFHPFLPDKELGSTSGLMDVLWSYATNMVDSSRDDREQWRKEHADVLEHVVSLRWPFPDGGVVDLLPAGQQDRSYATRVMSFDWENFYDRLHGGSFIEEMKRSMRRHYDYVLIDSRTGLNDTSGICTVQLPDTLVMCFTLNDQSIAGALAVTESVRRQRGGQDLRILPVPCRVEDGESTRLEAARRYVRHGFRRFLSDRSAEERDRYWGDVEIPYKIFYAYEEILASVGDRPHQEGSLLAAYERLTAHLTDGRVREVVPLGDADREMLIKRFWRQTVGSSLYDFFISHDHSDQRWAEWIAAQLEQAGYRVWVRSWDVRPGARWSEEIERAVLSSDVTLALLSPASVRSSHVQQEWQLARDVDPGGEAGRLVPIQVVECVPPPAFGDLNGIRLVGSDEGSARRRLLSAIQQIQPPASGYRHRLERHFSQGFPGLPPKIANLPPRPRELLGRDQEIFELWSGFQVPRSRTQVVCGLAGVGKTALAAEFAHRFAHQYDLVWWTSAGTPEDLARGMSKLAAALDLPAERVLDTPTAELLSELGRRRSLLILDGIEERHDVFEEAPAGVDVLVTSRRQGWGPAVAEHLLAALPTDEAVALLRGIEPDLSEQAARDIAGRVAGLPLALTMVASDPAAAVQVRGDSRRRWWDRGTHGFVLAVYWEWARVRLQVEAPAGVELLRILAFFAPEPVPLSLFVDTPAVVDHPDLRASMAYESSFAEVLGALRGYSLVERTDEHLQVHPLVQAAVREDLTAAGQEAFRRQGERLLVSARLGDPADPRSWPRYRQLLPHVLAADWVRGPALRALVLLLCGYLSASGQVERARTLADTIVERFTALLGAEHRDTASGLHVLAGVTWEAGDREEACDLANRAWEVRRQLLGAEHRDTLASLNNLAVMLWSVGKRDEALAQNELLLSERRELLGPDHPDTLVALGNRATMLYGLGRLDEALHCEQTVHDKRRRSLSPHHPVTLVSLGNIATLLESMGRTAEAAMTYGQLADGYGATLGEDHPDTLRARFLLSRARLEMGDTPGARQLLTDTLARQQRLLGREHPEVEASRLLLAELAAAHRE
;
A
#
# COMPACT_ATOMS: atom_id res chain seq x y z
N MET A 1 57.53 -8.26 0.54
CA MET A 1 58.55 -7.78 -0.43
C MET A 1 58.02 -8.07 -1.82
N GLY A 2 57.31 -7.12 -2.41
CA GLY A 2 56.84 -7.21 -3.79
C GLY A 2 57.93 -6.69 -4.71
N THR A 3 58.29 -7.49 -5.71
CA THR A 3 59.19 -7.15 -6.81
C THR A 3 58.77 -5.84 -7.47
N GLU A 4 59.71 -4.90 -7.67
CA GLU A 4 59.48 -3.69 -8.46
C GLU A 4 58.83 -4.04 -9.81
N PRO A 5 57.74 -3.37 -10.23
CA PRO A 5 57.13 -3.62 -11.54
C PRO A 5 58.14 -3.29 -12.64
N ALA A 6 58.34 -4.23 -13.56
CA ALA A 6 59.07 -4.00 -14.79
C ALA A 6 58.43 -2.79 -15.50
N GLY A 7 59.17 -1.68 -15.64
CA GLY A 7 58.60 -0.37 -16.00
C GLY A 7 57.65 -0.41 -17.20
N GLY A 8 56.50 0.26 -17.08
CA GLY A 8 55.40 0.26 -18.05
C GLY A 8 55.85 0.52 -19.49
N ARG A 9 55.08 0.02 -20.47
CA ARG A 9 55.39 0.16 -21.90
C ARG A 9 54.54 1.24 -22.54
N ILE A 10 55.16 2.18 -23.25
CA ILE A 10 54.44 3.18 -24.05
C ILE A 10 54.31 2.67 -25.49
N VAL A 11 53.08 2.52 -25.95
CA VAL A 11 52.74 2.13 -27.31
C VAL A 11 52.00 3.28 -27.99
N THR A 12 52.57 3.80 -29.06
CA THR A 12 51.91 4.83 -29.84
C THR A 12 51.35 4.22 -31.11
N PHE A 13 50.07 4.46 -31.37
CA PHE A 13 49.47 4.17 -32.66
C PHE A 13 49.58 5.43 -33.51
N TYR A 14 50.09 5.28 -34.73
CA TYR A 14 50.25 6.37 -35.67
C TYR A 14 49.75 5.98 -37.06
N SER A 15 49.22 6.97 -37.78
CA SER A 15 48.88 6.80 -39.19
C SER A 15 49.18 8.07 -39.97
N TYR A 16 49.68 7.91 -41.19
CA TYR A 16 50.00 9.05 -42.06
C TYR A 16 48.74 9.79 -42.53
N LYS A 17 47.61 9.09 -42.64
CA LYS A 17 46.30 9.62 -43.03
C LYS A 17 45.25 9.32 -41.96
N GLY A 18 44.30 10.25 -41.79
CA GLY A 18 43.09 10.03 -41.00
C GLY A 18 42.20 8.92 -41.57
N GLY A 19 41.31 8.39 -40.73
CA GLY A 19 40.31 7.40 -41.15
C GLY A 19 40.83 5.96 -41.33
N THR A 20 42.05 5.66 -40.89
CA THR A 20 42.65 4.31 -40.99
C THR A 20 42.09 3.31 -39.98
N GLY A 21 41.29 3.73 -38.99
CA GLY A 21 40.78 2.86 -37.92
C GLY A 21 41.70 2.75 -36.69
N ARG A 22 42.66 3.67 -36.57
CA ARG A 22 43.67 3.72 -35.50
C ARG A 22 43.08 3.82 -34.09
N SER A 23 42.24 4.82 -33.83
CA SER A 23 41.62 5.06 -32.53
C SER A 23 40.76 3.88 -32.09
N MET A 24 40.05 3.25 -33.03
CA MET A 24 39.27 2.03 -32.79
C MET A 24 40.16 0.86 -32.36
N ALA A 25 41.28 0.64 -33.04
CA ALA A 25 42.23 -0.40 -32.67
C ALA A 25 42.78 -0.17 -31.27
N LEU A 26 43.17 1.07 -30.98
CA LEU A 26 43.71 1.46 -29.68
C LEU A 26 42.69 1.26 -28.55
N ALA A 27 41.44 1.67 -28.75
CA ALA A 27 40.36 1.53 -27.77
C ALA A 27 40.02 0.05 -27.47
N ASN A 28 39.99 -0.80 -28.50
CA ASN A 28 39.74 -2.23 -28.31
C ASN A 28 40.90 -2.93 -27.61
N ILE A 29 42.14 -2.59 -27.95
CA ILE A 29 43.33 -3.16 -27.30
C ILE A 29 43.38 -2.74 -25.82
N ALA A 30 43.02 -1.50 -25.50
CA ALA A 30 42.92 -1.05 -24.10
C ALA A 30 41.94 -1.91 -23.30
N TRP A 31 40.76 -2.17 -23.87
CA TRP A 31 39.75 -3.03 -23.25
C TRP A 31 40.25 -4.47 -23.06
N ILE A 32 40.89 -5.06 -24.08
CA ILE A 32 41.43 -6.42 -24.02
C ILE A 32 42.48 -6.51 -22.90
N LEU A 33 43.42 -5.56 -22.82
CA LEU A 33 44.45 -5.52 -21.79
C LEU A 33 43.86 -5.38 -20.38
N ALA A 34 42.95 -4.43 -20.18
CA ALA A 34 42.34 -4.21 -18.87
C ALA A 34 41.43 -5.36 -18.44
N SER A 35 40.74 -6.01 -19.38
CA SER A 35 39.97 -7.23 -19.08
C SER A 35 40.85 -8.39 -18.59
N ASN A 36 42.16 -8.35 -18.83
CA ASN A 36 43.15 -9.31 -18.34
C ASN A 36 43.93 -8.78 -17.11
N GLY A 37 43.38 -7.79 -16.38
CA GLY A 37 43.96 -7.30 -15.12
C GLY A 37 45.06 -6.24 -15.26
N HIS A 38 45.34 -5.74 -16.47
CA HIS A 38 46.36 -4.70 -16.66
C HIS A 38 45.84 -3.28 -16.40
N ARG A 39 46.70 -2.42 -15.85
CA ARG A 39 46.43 -0.98 -15.73
C ARG A 39 46.84 -0.28 -17.02
N VAL A 40 45.86 0.28 -17.73
CA VAL A 40 46.04 0.89 -19.03
C VAL A 40 45.72 2.38 -18.98
N LEU A 41 46.66 3.22 -19.43
CA LEU A 41 46.41 4.64 -19.68
C LEU A 41 46.23 4.87 -21.18
N MET A 42 45.11 5.47 -21.57
CA MET A 42 44.85 5.92 -22.92
C MET A 42 45.09 7.42 -23.00
N VAL A 43 45.84 7.87 -24.01
CA VAL A 43 46.17 9.29 -24.20
C VAL A 43 45.66 9.74 -25.55
N ASP A 44 44.73 10.70 -25.57
CA ASP A 44 44.25 11.34 -26.79
C ASP A 44 45.18 12.52 -27.13
N TRP A 45 46.20 12.24 -27.94
CA TRP A 45 47.18 13.25 -28.41
C TRP A 45 46.75 13.90 -29.73
N ASP A 46 45.60 13.52 -30.30
CA ASP A 46 45.09 14.13 -31.53
C ASP A 46 44.37 15.46 -31.21
N LEU A 47 45.15 16.44 -30.76
CA LEU A 47 44.68 17.72 -30.20
C LEU A 47 43.77 18.54 -31.12
N GLU A 48 43.85 18.33 -32.44
CA GLU A 48 43.00 19.07 -33.40
C GLU A 48 41.66 18.38 -33.69
N ALA A 49 41.61 17.06 -33.52
CA ALA A 49 40.42 16.27 -33.78
C ALA A 49 40.28 15.15 -32.71
N PRO A 50 40.17 15.51 -31.42
CA PRO A 50 40.08 14.53 -30.36
C PRO A 50 38.79 13.73 -30.50
N GLY A 51 38.90 12.42 -30.29
CA GLY A 51 37.80 11.50 -30.59
C GLY A 51 37.84 10.20 -29.80
N LEU A 52 38.87 9.99 -28.98
CA LEU A 52 39.06 8.74 -28.26
C LEU A 52 37.96 8.52 -27.20
N HIS A 53 37.49 9.60 -26.57
CA HIS A 53 36.39 9.59 -25.61
C HIS A 53 35.09 9.02 -26.19
N ARG A 54 34.85 9.13 -27.50
CA ARG A 54 33.61 8.66 -28.14
C ARG A 54 33.46 7.15 -28.08
N TYR A 55 34.56 6.40 -28.13
CA TYR A 55 34.58 4.94 -27.94
C TYR A 55 34.25 4.51 -26.49
N PHE A 56 34.21 5.45 -25.57
CA PHE A 56 34.04 5.21 -24.13
C PHE A 56 32.92 6.02 -23.50
N HIS A 57 32.18 6.81 -24.29
CA HIS A 57 31.10 7.67 -23.80
C HIS A 57 30.07 6.95 -22.90
N PRO A 58 29.77 5.62 -23.01
CA PRO A 58 28.85 4.97 -22.09
C PRO A 58 29.40 4.79 -20.67
N PHE A 59 30.71 4.92 -20.49
CA PHE A 59 31.42 4.65 -19.23
C PHE A 59 32.07 5.91 -18.64
N LEU A 60 32.08 7.04 -19.37
CA LEU A 60 32.65 8.30 -18.92
C LEU A 60 31.60 9.14 -18.16
N PRO A 61 31.97 9.77 -17.04
CA PRO A 61 31.10 10.69 -16.30
C PRO A 61 30.80 11.99 -17.08
N ASP A 62 31.79 12.52 -17.79
CA ASP A 62 31.68 13.70 -18.65
C ASP A 62 31.90 13.27 -20.10
N LYS A 63 30.82 12.92 -20.79
CA LYS A 63 30.86 12.28 -22.11
C LYS A 63 31.45 13.17 -23.19
N GLU A 64 31.15 14.46 -23.12
CA GLU A 64 31.59 15.48 -24.08
C GLU A 64 32.86 16.21 -23.62
N LEU A 65 33.43 15.83 -22.47
CA LEU A 65 34.62 16.43 -21.88
C LEU A 65 34.48 17.95 -21.63
N GLY A 66 33.27 18.44 -21.36
CA GLY A 66 32.99 19.87 -21.22
C GLY A 66 33.58 20.50 -19.95
N SER A 67 33.87 19.68 -18.94
CA SER A 67 34.43 20.07 -17.64
C SER A 67 35.73 19.36 -17.27
N THR A 68 36.09 18.33 -18.05
CA THR A 68 37.24 17.46 -17.78
C THR A 68 38.52 18.06 -18.35
N SER A 69 39.47 18.39 -17.47
CA SER A 69 40.82 18.80 -17.89
C SER A 69 41.61 17.66 -18.52
N GLY A 70 42.63 17.97 -19.32
CA GLY A 70 43.43 16.97 -20.02
C GLY A 70 44.80 17.46 -20.46
N LEU A 71 45.33 16.86 -21.53
CA LEU A 71 46.71 17.07 -22.00
C LEU A 71 47.05 18.54 -22.25
N MET A 72 46.16 19.30 -22.90
CA MET A 72 46.40 20.73 -23.13
C MET A 72 46.44 21.55 -21.85
N ASP A 73 45.64 21.18 -20.85
CA ASP A 73 45.61 21.87 -19.56
C ASP A 73 46.92 21.64 -18.80
N VAL A 74 47.46 20.42 -18.87
CA VAL A 74 48.78 20.05 -18.34
C VAL A 74 49.89 20.89 -19.00
N LEU A 75 49.87 20.97 -20.34
CA LEU A 75 50.88 21.70 -21.12
C LEU A 75 50.82 23.21 -20.87
N TRP A 76 49.62 23.80 -20.82
CA TRP A 76 49.44 25.22 -20.50
C TRP A 76 49.84 25.53 -19.07
N SER A 77 49.43 24.70 -18.10
CA SER A 77 49.82 24.86 -16.69
C SER A 77 51.35 24.90 -16.53
N TYR A 78 52.05 23.96 -17.16
CA TYR A 78 53.52 23.95 -17.15
C TYR A 78 54.12 25.18 -17.84
N ALA A 79 53.63 25.54 -19.04
CA ALA A 79 54.18 26.64 -19.81
C ALA A 79 54.02 27.99 -19.08
N THR A 80 52.86 28.23 -18.48
CA THR A 80 52.59 29.45 -17.71
C THR A 80 53.47 29.54 -16.46
N ASN A 81 53.58 28.45 -15.70
CA ASN A 81 54.34 28.44 -14.45
C ASN A 81 55.86 28.50 -14.65
N MET A 82 56.38 28.00 -15.77
CA MET A 82 57.80 28.08 -16.10
C MET A 82 58.27 29.50 -16.44
N VAL A 83 57.37 30.37 -16.92
CA VAL A 83 57.68 31.79 -17.21
C VAL A 83 57.90 32.57 -15.91
N ASP A 84 57.18 32.24 -14.84
CA ASP A 84 57.21 32.96 -13.55
C ASP A 84 58.19 32.38 -12.50
N SER A 85 58.86 31.26 -12.77
CA SER A 85 59.66 30.52 -11.77
C SER A 85 61.16 30.87 -11.70
N SER A 86 61.69 30.88 -10.46
CA SER A 86 63.11 31.04 -10.11
C SER A 86 63.96 29.84 -10.59
N ARG A 87 65.27 30.00 -10.80
CA ARG A 87 66.12 28.94 -11.41
C ARG A 87 66.23 27.65 -10.57
N ASP A 88 66.14 27.75 -9.24
CA ASP A 88 66.32 26.61 -8.33
C ASP A 88 65.05 25.75 -8.16
N ASP A 89 63.86 26.32 -8.39
CA ASP A 89 62.57 25.60 -8.26
C ASP A 89 62.18 24.86 -9.56
N ARG A 90 62.78 25.20 -10.71
CA ARG A 90 62.41 24.66 -12.04
C ARG A 90 62.54 23.15 -12.20
N GLU A 91 63.43 22.49 -11.46
CA GLU A 91 63.56 21.03 -11.54
C GLU A 91 62.47 20.32 -10.74
N GLN A 92 62.12 20.85 -9.57
CA GLN A 92 61.06 20.31 -8.73
C GLN A 92 59.68 20.55 -9.35
N TRP A 93 59.40 21.77 -9.82
CA TRP A 93 58.15 22.10 -10.52
C TRP A 93 57.89 21.22 -11.74
N ARG A 94 58.95 20.90 -12.49
CA ARG A 94 58.86 20.01 -13.65
C ARG A 94 58.43 18.59 -13.28
N LYS A 95 58.88 18.08 -12.13
CA LYS A 95 58.47 16.75 -11.65
C LYS A 95 57.02 16.75 -11.14
N GLU A 96 56.60 17.82 -10.48
CA GLU A 96 55.24 17.99 -9.97
C GLU A 96 54.21 18.15 -11.10
N HIS A 97 54.49 18.98 -12.11
CA HIS A 97 53.56 19.24 -13.22
C HIS A 97 53.57 18.14 -14.30
N ALA A 98 54.58 17.27 -14.32
CA ALA A 98 54.66 16.16 -15.26
C ALA A 98 53.79 14.97 -14.82
N ASP A 99 53.18 15.02 -13.64
CA ASP A 99 52.27 13.99 -13.19
C ASP A 99 50.86 14.23 -13.76
N VAL A 100 50.46 13.36 -14.69
CA VAL A 100 49.19 13.49 -15.42
C VAL A 100 47.99 12.94 -14.66
N LEU A 101 48.19 12.32 -13.49
CA LEU A 101 47.16 11.60 -12.75
C LEU A 101 45.99 12.46 -12.28
N GLU A 102 46.17 13.77 -12.08
CA GLU A 102 45.07 14.67 -11.73
C GLU A 102 44.16 14.99 -12.92
N HIS A 103 44.62 14.68 -14.13
CA HIS A 103 43.95 14.99 -15.39
C HIS A 103 43.43 13.72 -16.11
N VAL A 104 43.52 12.55 -15.47
CA VAL A 104 42.97 11.30 -16.02
C VAL A 104 41.57 11.03 -15.49
N VAL A 105 40.73 10.43 -16.33
CA VAL A 105 39.40 9.96 -15.96
C VAL A 105 39.34 8.45 -16.10
N SER A 106 39.04 7.77 -14.99
CA SER A 106 38.81 6.33 -14.99
C SER A 106 37.46 5.98 -15.59
N LEU A 107 37.46 4.95 -16.44
CA LEU A 107 36.25 4.35 -16.96
C LEU A 107 35.43 3.71 -15.83
N ARG A 108 34.12 3.99 -15.78
CA ARG A 108 33.19 3.39 -14.80
C ARG A 108 32.81 1.97 -15.21
N TRP A 109 33.78 1.06 -15.17
CA TRP A 109 33.58 -0.36 -15.44
C TRP A 109 34.45 -1.24 -14.51
N PRO A 110 33.87 -2.26 -13.85
CA PRO A 110 34.61 -3.13 -12.94
C PRO A 110 35.36 -4.22 -13.72
N PHE A 111 36.56 -3.92 -14.21
CA PHE A 111 37.41 -4.94 -14.82
C PHE A 111 37.93 -5.94 -13.76
N PRO A 112 38.12 -7.22 -14.12
CA PRO A 112 38.62 -8.24 -13.19
C PRO A 112 40.09 -7.99 -12.82
N ASP A 113 40.53 -8.63 -11.73
CA ASP A 113 41.93 -8.69 -11.27
C ASP A 113 42.65 -7.32 -11.15
N GLY A 114 41.90 -6.25 -10.87
CA GLY A 114 42.45 -4.90 -10.69
C GLY A 114 42.79 -4.17 -11.99
N GLY A 115 42.30 -4.69 -13.13
CA GLY A 115 42.40 -4.00 -14.42
C GLY A 115 41.71 -2.64 -14.39
N VAL A 116 42.27 -1.68 -15.11
CA VAL A 116 41.71 -0.34 -15.22
C VAL A 116 42.03 0.20 -16.60
N VAL A 117 41.10 0.95 -17.17
CA VAL A 117 41.39 1.85 -18.27
C VAL A 117 41.14 3.27 -17.78
N ASP A 118 42.18 4.09 -17.83
CA ASP A 118 42.13 5.53 -17.56
C ASP A 118 42.32 6.28 -18.87
N LEU A 119 41.57 7.38 -19.05
CA LEU A 119 41.67 8.25 -20.21
C LEU A 119 42.29 9.58 -19.81
N LEU A 120 43.41 9.95 -20.42
CA LEU A 120 43.90 11.33 -20.48
C LEU A 120 43.33 11.96 -21.77
N PRO A 121 42.27 12.78 -21.68
CA PRO A 121 41.70 13.44 -22.84
C PRO A 121 42.65 14.51 -23.38
N ALA A 122 42.39 14.98 -24.59
CA ALA A 122 43.20 16.03 -25.20
C ALA A 122 43.11 17.37 -24.43
N GLY A 123 42.03 17.59 -23.66
CA GLY A 123 41.78 18.78 -22.84
C GLY A 123 40.29 19.08 -22.73
N GLN A 124 39.93 20.05 -21.90
CA GLN A 124 38.54 20.47 -21.71
C GLN A 124 37.93 21.01 -23.01
N GLN A 125 36.87 20.38 -23.51
CA GLN A 125 36.21 20.68 -24.80
C GLN A 125 35.16 21.80 -24.67
N ASP A 126 35.57 22.95 -24.13
CA ASP A 126 34.72 24.15 -24.06
C ASP A 126 34.83 25.02 -25.33
N ARG A 127 34.05 26.11 -25.42
CA ARG A 127 34.06 27.04 -26.56
C ARG A 127 35.44 27.67 -26.86
N SER A 128 36.38 27.63 -25.93
CA SER A 128 37.73 28.18 -26.06
C SER A 128 38.81 27.12 -26.37
N TYR A 129 38.46 25.83 -26.41
CA TYR A 129 39.42 24.75 -26.68
C TYR A 129 40.20 24.94 -27.98
N ALA A 130 39.48 25.20 -29.08
CA ALA A 130 40.10 25.41 -30.40
C ALA A 130 41.12 26.56 -30.36
N THR A 131 40.80 27.65 -29.67
CA THR A 131 41.70 28.78 -29.47
C THR A 131 42.94 28.38 -28.66
N ARG A 132 42.77 27.65 -27.55
CA ARG A 132 43.88 27.17 -26.71
C ARG A 132 44.86 26.26 -27.46
N VAL A 133 44.36 25.41 -28.35
CA VAL A 133 45.19 24.53 -29.18
C VAL A 133 45.94 25.32 -30.24
N MET A 134 45.24 26.21 -30.97
CA MET A 134 45.83 27.00 -32.05
C MET A 134 46.85 28.04 -31.56
N SER A 135 46.69 28.56 -30.34
CA SER A 135 47.57 29.59 -29.78
C SER A 135 48.79 29.06 -29.02
N PHE A 136 48.96 27.74 -28.91
CA PHE A 136 50.07 27.15 -28.17
C PHE A 136 51.36 27.17 -29.00
N ASP A 137 52.39 27.85 -28.49
CA ASP A 137 53.69 28.00 -29.15
C ASP A 137 54.62 26.81 -28.83
N TRP A 138 54.60 25.81 -29.73
CA TRP A 138 55.38 24.58 -29.60
C TRP A 138 56.90 24.81 -29.68
N GLU A 139 57.37 25.77 -30.48
CA GLU A 139 58.79 26.08 -30.62
C GLU A 139 59.33 26.67 -29.32
N ASN A 140 58.62 27.66 -28.75
CA ASN A 140 58.96 28.24 -27.46
C ASN A 140 58.91 27.20 -26.32
N PHE A 141 57.88 26.34 -26.31
CA PHE A 141 57.76 25.27 -25.32
C PHE A 141 58.97 24.32 -25.36
N TYR A 142 59.36 23.84 -26.55
CA TYR A 142 60.47 22.90 -26.69
C TYR A 142 61.83 23.54 -26.41
N ASP A 143 62.12 24.69 -27.05
CA ASP A 143 63.47 25.24 -27.08
C ASP A 143 63.78 26.15 -25.88
N ARG A 144 62.79 26.91 -25.38
CA ARG A 144 62.99 27.89 -24.30
C ARG A 144 62.50 27.43 -22.94
N LEU A 145 61.39 26.68 -22.89
CA LEU A 145 60.80 26.21 -21.63
C LEU A 145 61.25 24.80 -21.24
N HIS A 146 62.24 24.23 -21.93
CA HIS A 146 62.74 22.86 -21.69
C HIS A 146 61.67 21.77 -21.81
N GLY A 147 60.68 21.97 -22.68
CA GLY A 147 59.56 21.05 -22.90
C GLY A 147 59.99 19.62 -23.24
N GLY A 148 61.09 19.43 -23.95
CA GLY A 148 61.64 18.10 -24.22
C GLY A 148 61.95 17.29 -22.94
N SER A 149 62.54 17.93 -21.92
CA SER A 149 62.80 17.27 -20.64
C SER A 149 61.53 17.06 -19.81
N PHE A 150 60.55 17.94 -19.93
CA PHE A 150 59.23 17.78 -19.30
C PHE A 150 58.50 16.54 -19.84
N ILE A 151 58.49 16.36 -21.18
CA ILE A 151 57.89 15.20 -21.82
C ILE A 151 58.58 13.89 -21.41
N GLU A 152 59.91 13.89 -21.20
CA GLU A 152 60.60 12.72 -20.64
C GLU A 152 60.19 12.41 -19.20
N GLU A 153 59.93 13.42 -18.38
CA GLU A 153 59.47 13.20 -17.00
C GLU A 153 58.01 12.71 -16.98
N MET A 154 57.17 13.24 -17.87
CA MET A 154 55.80 12.76 -18.08
C MET A 154 55.81 11.29 -18.52
N LYS A 155 56.70 10.93 -19.46
CA LYS A 155 56.97 9.54 -19.85
C LYS A 155 57.34 8.67 -18.65
N ARG A 156 58.22 9.13 -17.77
CA ARG A 156 58.59 8.39 -16.55
C ARG A 156 57.43 8.28 -15.55
N SER A 157 56.60 9.31 -15.39
CA SER A 157 55.43 9.22 -14.51
C SER A 157 54.44 8.17 -15.02
N MET A 158 54.09 8.21 -16.31
CA MET A 158 53.13 7.26 -16.89
C MET A 158 53.63 5.80 -16.76
N ARG A 159 54.93 5.55 -16.97
CA ARG A 159 55.53 4.21 -16.83
C ARG A 159 55.58 3.67 -15.39
N ARG A 160 55.50 4.56 -14.39
CA ARG A 160 55.46 4.17 -12.97
C ARG A 160 54.06 3.72 -12.55
N HIS A 161 53.02 4.28 -13.15
CA HIS A 161 51.64 4.08 -12.70
C HIS A 161 50.84 3.08 -13.54
N TYR A 162 51.25 2.82 -14.79
CA TYR A 162 50.52 1.96 -15.72
C TYR A 162 51.40 0.89 -16.34
N ASP A 163 50.83 -0.30 -16.59
CA ASP A 163 51.51 -1.40 -17.29
C ASP A 163 51.67 -1.07 -18.78
N TYR A 164 50.64 -0.46 -19.37
CA TYR A 164 50.59 -0.05 -20.76
C TYR A 164 50.05 1.37 -20.89
N VAL A 165 50.72 2.20 -21.68
CA VAL A 165 50.27 3.54 -22.06
C VAL A 165 50.03 3.52 -23.57
N LEU A 166 48.79 3.71 -23.99
CA LEU A 166 48.38 3.68 -25.38
C LEU A 166 48.09 5.09 -25.88
N ILE A 167 48.88 5.58 -26.83
CA ILE A 167 48.79 6.96 -27.32
C ILE A 167 48.15 6.99 -28.70
N ASP A 168 47.02 7.70 -28.81
CA ASP A 168 46.40 8.04 -30.09
C ASP A 168 47.05 9.31 -30.62
N SER A 169 48.02 9.16 -31.53
CA SER A 169 48.80 10.29 -32.05
C SER A 169 48.03 11.12 -33.08
N ARG A 170 48.56 12.27 -33.49
CA ARG A 170 48.03 13.02 -34.64
C ARG A 170 48.48 12.44 -35.99
N THR A 171 47.70 12.67 -37.05
CA THR A 171 48.10 12.33 -38.44
C THR A 171 48.92 13.45 -39.10
N GLY A 172 49.84 13.09 -40.01
CA GLY A 172 50.69 14.05 -40.75
C GLY A 172 52.12 14.22 -40.21
N LEU A 173 52.86 15.18 -40.78
CA LEU A 173 54.31 15.41 -40.60
C LEU A 173 54.61 16.78 -39.95
N ASN A 174 53.94 17.13 -38.86
CA ASN A 174 54.19 18.39 -38.13
C ASN A 174 55.16 18.18 -36.95
N ASP A 175 55.65 19.26 -36.33
CA ASP A 175 56.65 19.18 -35.25
C ASP A 175 56.13 18.40 -34.02
N THR A 176 54.82 18.47 -33.73
CA THR A 176 54.17 17.69 -32.66
C THR A 176 54.14 16.18 -32.91
N SER A 177 54.19 15.75 -34.17
CA SER A 177 54.17 14.32 -34.53
C SER A 177 55.46 13.62 -34.11
N GLY A 178 56.59 14.34 -34.03
CA GLY A 178 57.87 13.82 -33.55
C GLY A 178 57.82 13.35 -32.10
N ILE A 179 57.01 14.00 -31.26
CA ILE A 179 56.82 13.64 -29.86
C ILE A 179 56.25 12.24 -29.73
N CYS A 180 55.16 11.99 -30.47
CA CYS A 180 54.44 10.73 -30.47
C CYS A 180 55.12 9.61 -31.27
N THR A 181 55.91 9.94 -32.30
CA THR A 181 56.52 8.93 -33.16
C THR A 181 57.97 8.62 -32.80
N VAL A 182 58.66 9.58 -32.19
CA VAL A 182 60.09 9.50 -31.87
C VAL A 182 60.32 9.59 -30.37
N GLN A 183 59.77 10.54 -29.62
CA GLN A 183 60.19 10.74 -28.21
C GLN A 183 59.53 9.75 -27.22
N LEU A 184 58.19 9.70 -27.21
CA LEU A 184 57.40 8.96 -26.23
C LEU A 184 57.46 7.42 -26.36
N PRO A 185 57.24 6.80 -27.54
CA PRO A 185 56.98 5.36 -27.62
C PRO A 185 58.20 4.49 -27.30
N ASP A 186 57.94 3.33 -26.71
CA ASP A 186 58.80 2.15 -26.76
C ASP A 186 58.41 1.23 -27.93
N THR A 187 57.13 1.27 -28.34
CA THR A 187 56.60 0.59 -29.52
C THR A 187 55.77 1.54 -30.37
N LEU A 188 56.02 1.57 -31.67
CA LEU A 188 55.28 2.35 -32.66
C LEU A 188 54.44 1.40 -33.54
N VAL A 189 53.13 1.45 -33.39
CA VAL A 189 52.18 0.74 -34.25
C VAL A 189 51.83 1.63 -35.42
N MET A 190 52.27 1.22 -36.61
CA MET A 190 52.10 1.97 -37.86
C MET A 190 50.85 1.49 -38.59
N CYS A 191 49.74 2.18 -38.43
CA CYS A 191 48.45 1.87 -39.06
C CYS A 191 48.35 2.51 -40.45
N PHE A 192 48.02 1.71 -41.48
CA PHE A 192 47.84 2.21 -42.84
C PHE A 192 46.79 1.40 -43.61
N THR A 193 46.17 2.04 -44.60
CA THR A 193 45.29 1.34 -45.56
C THR A 193 46.11 0.85 -46.75
N LEU A 194 45.62 -0.16 -47.48
CA LEU A 194 46.36 -0.79 -48.59
C LEU A 194 46.33 0.01 -49.91
N ASN A 195 46.18 1.34 -49.86
CA ASN A 195 46.37 2.20 -51.03
C ASN A 195 47.79 2.78 -51.07
N ASP A 196 48.27 3.07 -52.28
CA ASP A 196 49.67 3.48 -52.54
C ASP A 196 50.11 4.68 -51.69
N GLN A 197 49.26 5.70 -51.55
CA GLN A 197 49.60 6.91 -50.80
C GLN A 197 49.76 6.62 -49.29
N SER A 198 48.89 5.79 -48.72
CA SER A 198 48.95 5.43 -47.31
C SER A 198 50.16 4.52 -47.02
N ILE A 199 50.46 3.58 -47.92
CA ILE A 199 51.63 2.69 -47.78
C ILE A 199 52.94 3.50 -47.89
N ALA A 200 53.06 4.34 -48.93
CA ALA A 200 54.25 5.16 -49.14
C ALA A 200 54.48 6.14 -47.98
N GLY A 201 53.40 6.79 -47.50
CA GLY A 201 53.47 7.69 -46.34
C GLY A 201 53.91 6.97 -45.07
N ALA A 202 53.34 5.79 -44.78
CA ALA A 202 53.73 4.99 -43.62
C ALA A 202 55.22 4.58 -43.68
N LEU A 203 55.70 4.10 -44.83
CA LEU A 203 57.12 3.76 -45.03
C LEU A 203 58.05 4.97 -44.85
N ALA A 204 57.66 6.13 -45.37
CA ALA A 204 58.44 7.37 -45.25
C ALA A 204 58.56 7.83 -43.78
N VAL A 205 57.46 7.77 -43.02
CA VAL A 205 57.46 8.11 -41.58
C VAL A 205 58.33 7.11 -40.81
N THR A 206 58.13 5.81 -41.02
CA THR A 206 58.93 4.77 -40.36
C THR A 206 60.44 4.96 -40.60
N GLU A 207 60.83 5.34 -41.82
CA GLU A 207 62.22 5.65 -42.14
C GLU A 207 62.75 6.92 -41.49
N SER A 208 61.91 7.96 -41.41
CA SER A 208 62.26 9.19 -40.71
C SER A 208 62.50 8.91 -39.22
N VAL A 209 61.59 8.19 -38.58
CA VAL A 209 61.67 7.83 -37.15
C VAL A 209 62.95 7.02 -36.88
N ARG A 210 63.25 6.02 -37.71
CA ARG A 210 64.47 5.21 -37.56
C ARG A 210 65.74 6.05 -37.68
N ARG A 211 65.80 6.99 -38.63
CA ARG A 211 66.94 7.90 -38.80
C ARG A 211 67.12 8.82 -37.59
N GLN A 212 66.03 9.34 -37.04
CA GLN A 212 66.07 10.25 -35.89
C GLN A 212 66.43 9.53 -34.57
N ARG A 213 66.00 8.27 -34.39
CA ARG A 213 66.31 7.46 -33.20
C ARG A 213 67.77 7.01 -33.08
N GLY A 214 68.56 7.08 -34.16
CA GLY A 214 70.03 6.97 -34.11
C GLY A 214 70.61 5.71 -33.43
N GLY A 215 69.86 4.61 -33.32
CA GLY A 215 70.30 3.37 -32.66
C GLY A 215 69.65 3.05 -31.29
N GLN A 216 68.70 3.86 -30.81
CA GLN A 216 67.86 3.51 -29.65
C GLN A 216 66.79 2.46 -30.00
N ASP A 217 66.52 1.53 -29.07
CA ASP A 217 65.50 0.49 -29.21
C ASP A 217 64.08 1.08 -29.33
N LEU A 218 63.53 1.06 -30.54
CA LEU A 218 62.12 1.33 -30.83
C LEU A 218 61.58 0.18 -31.67
N ARG A 219 60.57 -0.52 -31.16
CA ARG A 219 59.88 -1.59 -31.89
C ARG A 219 58.85 -1.01 -32.84
N ILE A 220 58.86 -1.38 -34.11
CA ILE A 220 57.89 -0.88 -35.09
C ILE A 220 57.02 -2.03 -35.61
N LEU A 221 55.70 -1.89 -35.48
CA LEU A 221 54.71 -2.89 -35.89
C LEU A 221 53.83 -2.33 -37.03
N PRO A 222 54.07 -2.73 -38.29
CA PRO A 222 53.23 -2.31 -39.42
C PRO A 222 51.90 -3.08 -39.45
N VAL A 223 50.79 -2.36 -39.36
CA VAL A 223 49.43 -2.92 -39.27
C VAL A 223 48.58 -2.43 -40.45
N PRO A 224 48.25 -3.32 -41.42
CA PRO A 224 47.28 -3.02 -42.46
C PRO A 224 45.87 -2.96 -41.86
N CYS A 225 45.23 -1.81 -41.98
CA CYS A 225 43.89 -1.56 -41.46
C CYS A 225 42.88 -1.38 -42.58
N ARG A 226 41.60 -1.70 -42.26
CA ARG A 226 40.46 -1.64 -43.19
C ARG A 226 40.70 -2.47 -44.44
N VAL A 227 41.21 -3.69 -44.26
CA VAL A 227 41.44 -4.62 -45.37
C VAL A 227 40.08 -5.14 -45.86
N GLU A 228 39.81 -4.97 -47.15
CA GLU A 228 38.63 -5.50 -47.85
C GLU A 228 39.06 -6.64 -48.77
N ASP A 229 38.26 -7.70 -48.84
CA ASP A 229 38.53 -8.94 -49.58
C ASP A 229 37.79 -9.04 -50.93
N GLY A 230 37.09 -7.97 -51.35
CA GLY A 230 36.28 -7.95 -52.56
C GLY A 230 37.05 -8.11 -53.89
N GLU A 231 38.36 -7.82 -53.91
CA GLU A 231 39.21 -7.97 -55.11
C GLU A 231 40.56 -8.63 -54.77
N SER A 232 40.59 -9.97 -54.86
CA SER A 232 41.69 -10.81 -54.38
C SER A 232 43.03 -10.55 -55.08
N THR A 233 43.03 -10.26 -56.39
CA THR A 233 44.27 -10.07 -57.17
C THR A 233 45.02 -8.81 -56.75
N ARG A 234 44.29 -7.70 -56.58
CA ARG A 234 44.87 -6.42 -56.15
C ARG A 234 45.28 -6.45 -54.69
N LEU A 235 44.49 -7.10 -53.84
CA LEU A 235 44.83 -7.32 -52.43
C LEU A 235 46.16 -8.10 -52.27
N GLU A 236 46.35 -9.18 -53.03
CA GLU A 236 47.62 -9.94 -53.03
C GLU A 236 48.82 -9.15 -53.57
N ALA A 237 48.60 -8.25 -54.53
CA ALA A 237 49.64 -7.34 -55.01
C ALA A 237 50.04 -6.33 -53.91
N ALA A 238 49.06 -5.73 -53.23
CA ALA A 238 49.29 -4.79 -52.13
C ALA A 238 49.99 -5.47 -50.94
N ARG A 239 49.57 -6.69 -50.55
CA ARG A 239 50.23 -7.52 -49.53
C ARG A 239 51.71 -7.74 -49.86
N ARG A 240 52.03 -8.16 -51.09
CA ARG A 240 53.43 -8.35 -51.52
C ARG A 240 54.24 -7.07 -51.44
N TYR A 241 53.67 -5.93 -51.85
CA TYR A 241 54.34 -4.63 -51.81
C TYR A 241 54.66 -4.19 -50.37
N VAL A 242 53.69 -4.29 -49.45
CA VAL A 242 53.86 -3.94 -48.04
C VAL A 242 54.86 -4.87 -47.34
N ARG A 243 54.77 -6.18 -47.58
CA ARG A 243 55.71 -7.18 -47.04
C ARG A 243 57.15 -6.89 -47.47
N HIS A 244 57.35 -6.47 -48.71
CA HIS A 244 58.67 -6.07 -49.20
C HIS A 244 59.16 -4.77 -48.54
N GLY A 245 58.34 -3.72 -48.54
CA GLY A 245 58.71 -2.40 -48.02
C GLY A 245 59.03 -2.40 -46.52
N PHE A 246 58.28 -3.15 -45.71
CA PHE A 246 58.46 -3.22 -44.27
C PHE A 246 59.39 -4.34 -43.78
N ARG A 247 59.93 -5.18 -44.69
CA ARG A 247 60.75 -6.37 -44.36
C ARG A 247 61.86 -6.12 -43.35
N ARG A 248 62.49 -4.94 -43.43
CA ARG A 248 63.63 -4.53 -42.59
C ARG A 248 63.27 -4.09 -41.17
N PHE A 249 61.99 -3.83 -40.89
CA PHE A 249 61.53 -3.42 -39.55
C PHE A 249 61.04 -4.61 -38.72
N LEU A 250 60.90 -5.77 -39.35
CA LEU A 250 60.58 -7.05 -38.73
C LEU A 250 61.75 -8.03 -38.84
N SER A 251 62.99 -7.52 -38.99
CA SER A 251 64.19 -8.33 -39.20
C SER A 251 64.64 -9.10 -37.95
N ASP A 252 64.14 -8.71 -36.79
CA ASP A 252 64.26 -9.41 -35.50
C ASP A 252 63.51 -10.75 -35.47
N ARG A 253 62.68 -11.04 -36.48
CA ARG A 253 61.87 -12.26 -36.59
C ARG A 253 62.38 -13.19 -37.69
N SER A 254 62.21 -14.49 -37.49
CA SER A 254 62.48 -15.52 -38.51
C SER A 254 61.60 -15.35 -39.76
N ALA A 255 61.92 -16.05 -40.86
CA ALA A 255 61.08 -16.04 -42.05
C ALA A 255 59.65 -16.53 -41.76
N GLU A 256 59.52 -17.62 -41.00
CA GLU A 256 58.23 -18.20 -40.62
C GLU A 256 57.41 -17.27 -39.70
N GLU A 257 58.07 -16.63 -38.73
CA GLU A 257 57.40 -15.67 -37.83
C GLU A 257 56.96 -14.41 -38.56
N ARG A 258 57.70 -13.95 -39.58
CA ARG A 258 57.28 -12.84 -40.42
C ARG A 258 56.06 -13.20 -41.26
N ASP A 259 56.04 -14.38 -41.87
CA ASP A 259 54.89 -14.81 -42.66
C ASP A 259 53.64 -14.99 -41.78
N ARG A 260 53.79 -15.54 -40.57
CA ARG A 260 52.71 -15.63 -39.58
C ARG A 260 52.22 -14.25 -39.15
N TYR A 261 53.12 -13.32 -38.84
CA TYR A 261 52.78 -11.95 -38.46
C TYR A 261 51.86 -11.29 -39.47
N TRP A 262 52.19 -11.35 -40.77
CA TRP A 262 51.36 -10.74 -41.81
C TRP A 262 49.99 -11.37 -41.98
N GLY A 263 49.80 -12.64 -41.62
CA GLY A 263 48.47 -13.26 -41.56
C GLY A 263 47.65 -12.82 -40.35
N ASP A 264 48.31 -12.53 -39.23
CA ASP A 264 47.67 -12.25 -37.95
C ASP A 264 47.22 -10.79 -37.78
N VAL A 265 48.01 -9.82 -38.26
CA VAL A 265 47.84 -8.39 -37.93
C VAL A 265 46.95 -7.60 -38.87
N GLU A 266 46.37 -8.21 -39.90
CA GLU A 266 45.43 -7.52 -40.78
C GLU A 266 44.11 -7.23 -40.04
N ILE A 267 43.70 -5.95 -40.01
CA ILE A 267 42.44 -5.52 -39.43
C ILE A 267 41.40 -5.40 -40.56
N PRO A 268 40.37 -6.27 -40.61
CA PRO A 268 39.39 -6.27 -41.67
C PRO A 268 38.48 -5.03 -41.60
N TYR A 269 37.96 -4.60 -42.75
CA TYR A 269 36.87 -3.62 -42.76
C TYR A 269 35.52 -4.34 -42.51
N LYS A 270 34.73 -3.84 -41.56
CA LYS A 270 33.41 -4.37 -41.23
C LYS A 270 32.37 -3.26 -41.25
N ILE A 271 31.37 -3.40 -42.11
CA ILE A 271 30.31 -2.41 -42.34
C ILE A 271 29.56 -2.06 -41.05
N PHE A 272 29.37 -3.04 -40.15
CA PHE A 272 28.68 -2.85 -38.88
C PHE A 272 29.27 -1.70 -38.05
N TYR A 273 30.60 -1.57 -38.02
CA TYR A 273 31.31 -0.55 -37.24
C TYR A 273 31.52 0.77 -38.00
N ALA A 274 30.92 0.94 -39.17
CA ALA A 274 31.10 2.13 -39.98
C ALA A 274 30.28 3.33 -39.50
N TYR A 275 29.24 3.10 -38.69
CA TYR A 275 28.22 4.10 -38.36
C TYR A 275 28.27 4.60 -36.90
N GLU A 276 28.92 3.85 -36.02
CA GLU A 276 28.98 4.11 -34.58
C GLU A 276 30.37 3.73 -34.02
N GLU A 277 30.86 4.48 -33.03
CA GLU A 277 32.10 4.22 -32.30
C GLU A 277 31.96 3.08 -31.26
N ILE A 278 31.38 1.93 -31.66
CA ILE A 278 31.23 0.76 -30.79
C ILE A 278 32.55 0.00 -30.69
N LEU A 279 32.92 -0.39 -29.47
CA LEU A 279 34.03 -1.32 -29.26
C LEU A 279 33.70 -2.71 -29.83
N ALA A 280 34.62 -3.31 -30.56
CA ALA A 280 34.52 -4.70 -31.02
C ALA A 280 34.52 -5.70 -29.85
N SER A 281 35.22 -5.38 -28.75
CA SER A 281 35.15 -6.14 -27.49
C SER A 281 33.75 -6.19 -26.86
N VAL A 282 32.85 -5.28 -27.28
CA VAL A 282 31.43 -5.28 -26.91
C VAL A 282 30.57 -5.82 -28.06
N GLY A 283 30.80 -5.35 -29.29
CA GLY A 283 29.95 -5.61 -30.45
C GLY A 283 30.09 -7.01 -31.05
N ASP A 284 31.26 -7.63 -31.02
CA ASP A 284 31.48 -8.99 -31.54
C ASP A 284 31.29 -10.03 -30.43
N ARG A 285 31.13 -11.31 -30.79
CA ARG A 285 31.21 -12.40 -29.81
C ARG A 285 32.64 -12.97 -29.78
N PRO A 286 33.15 -13.36 -28.60
CA PRO A 286 34.42 -14.07 -28.49
C PRO A 286 34.44 -15.33 -29.37
N HIS A 287 35.63 -15.74 -29.81
CA HIS A 287 35.87 -16.94 -30.62
C HIS A 287 35.20 -16.97 -32.01
N GLN A 288 34.68 -15.84 -32.51
CA GLN A 288 34.23 -15.72 -33.89
C GLN A 288 35.41 -15.42 -34.81
N GLU A 289 35.92 -16.44 -35.51
CA GLU A 289 36.95 -16.26 -36.53
C GLU A 289 36.47 -15.29 -37.62
N GLY A 290 37.33 -14.33 -37.99
CA GLY A 290 37.00 -13.28 -38.97
C GLY A 290 36.22 -12.09 -38.43
N SER A 291 35.95 -12.01 -37.12
CA SER A 291 35.45 -10.81 -36.44
C SER A 291 36.53 -9.73 -36.29
N LEU A 292 36.11 -8.50 -35.95
CA LEU A 292 37.05 -7.42 -35.70
C LEU A 292 37.75 -7.59 -34.34
N LEU A 293 37.03 -8.12 -33.34
CA LEU A 293 37.59 -8.53 -32.06
C LEU A 293 38.74 -9.54 -32.22
N ALA A 294 38.54 -10.60 -33.01
CA ALA A 294 39.57 -11.61 -33.23
C ALA A 294 40.84 -11.03 -33.87
N ALA A 295 40.71 -10.00 -34.71
CA ALA A 295 41.85 -9.29 -35.28
C ALA A 295 42.59 -8.44 -34.22
N TYR A 296 41.87 -7.78 -33.32
CA TYR A 296 42.48 -7.04 -32.22
C TYR A 296 43.10 -7.93 -31.15
N GLU A 297 42.55 -9.12 -30.90
CA GLU A 297 43.16 -10.14 -30.03
C GLU A 297 44.51 -10.61 -30.58
N ARG A 298 44.58 -10.92 -31.88
CA ARG A 298 45.86 -11.27 -32.54
C ARG A 298 46.86 -10.13 -32.50
N LEU A 299 46.43 -8.90 -32.77
CA LEU A 299 47.32 -7.72 -32.68
C LEU A 299 47.80 -7.50 -31.23
N THR A 300 46.94 -7.66 -30.23
CA THR A 300 47.29 -7.58 -28.81
C THR A 300 48.31 -8.65 -28.42
N ALA A 301 48.17 -9.87 -28.94
CA ALA A 301 49.14 -10.94 -28.74
C ALA A 301 50.52 -10.56 -29.31
N HIS A 302 50.59 -9.97 -30.51
CA HIS A 302 51.86 -9.51 -31.08
C HIS A 302 52.46 -8.30 -30.34
N LEU A 303 51.63 -7.41 -29.81
CA LEU A 303 52.04 -6.23 -29.04
C LEU A 303 52.60 -6.62 -27.66
N THR A 304 51.97 -7.59 -27.01
CA THR A 304 52.33 -8.05 -25.65
C THR A 304 53.31 -9.23 -25.63
N ASP A 305 53.82 -9.65 -26.79
CA ASP A 305 54.69 -10.83 -26.95
C ASP A 305 54.02 -12.13 -26.43
N GLY A 306 52.70 -12.22 -26.64
CA GLY A 306 51.87 -13.38 -26.33
C GLY A 306 51.37 -13.47 -24.89
N ARG A 307 51.60 -12.44 -24.06
CA ARG A 307 51.11 -12.38 -22.67
C ARG A 307 49.59 -12.27 -22.57
N VAL A 308 48.98 -11.51 -23.47
CA VAL A 308 47.52 -11.36 -23.57
C VAL A 308 47.10 -11.82 -24.95
N ARG A 309 46.19 -12.80 -25.03
CA ARG A 309 45.81 -13.45 -26.29
C ARG A 309 44.32 -13.32 -26.63
N GLU A 310 43.48 -13.16 -25.63
CA GLU A 310 42.03 -13.09 -25.78
C GLU A 310 41.43 -12.11 -24.77
N VAL A 311 40.24 -11.60 -25.07
CA VAL A 311 39.48 -10.76 -24.14
C VAL A 311 38.80 -11.64 -23.08
N VAL A 312 38.69 -11.16 -21.84
CA VAL A 312 37.77 -11.80 -20.88
C VAL A 312 36.33 -11.46 -21.31
N PRO A 313 35.50 -12.47 -21.61
CA PRO A 313 34.22 -12.24 -22.28
C PRO A 313 33.21 -11.57 -21.35
N LEU A 314 32.44 -10.64 -21.93
CA LEU A 314 31.29 -10.03 -21.26
C LEU A 314 30.13 -11.03 -21.19
N GLY A 315 29.38 -11.02 -20.09
CA GLY A 315 28.12 -11.76 -20.00
C GLY A 315 27.13 -11.27 -21.06
N ASP A 316 26.31 -12.16 -21.62
CA ASP A 316 25.40 -11.84 -22.73
C ASP A 316 24.45 -10.67 -22.41
N ALA A 317 23.94 -10.62 -21.17
CA ALA A 317 23.05 -9.55 -20.73
C ALA A 317 23.76 -8.18 -20.67
N ASP A 318 24.99 -8.14 -20.16
CA ASP A 318 25.78 -6.90 -20.09
C ASP A 318 26.19 -6.44 -21.48
N ARG A 319 26.54 -7.40 -22.34
CA ARG A 319 26.89 -7.14 -23.75
C ARG A 319 25.72 -6.53 -24.51
N GLU A 320 24.51 -7.10 -24.41
CA GLU A 320 23.32 -6.55 -25.06
C GLU A 320 22.94 -5.16 -24.54
N MET A 321 23.06 -4.93 -23.24
CA MET A 321 22.84 -3.62 -22.63
C MET A 321 23.83 -2.58 -23.15
N LEU A 322 25.12 -2.92 -23.19
CA LEU A 322 26.17 -2.02 -23.66
C LEU A 322 26.02 -1.69 -25.14
N ILE A 323 25.71 -2.67 -26.01
CA ILE A 323 25.48 -2.43 -27.43
C ILE A 323 24.40 -1.35 -27.65
N LYS A 324 23.29 -1.40 -26.89
CA LYS A 324 22.21 -0.40 -26.99
C LYS A 324 22.67 1.01 -26.62
N ARG A 325 23.59 1.14 -25.65
CA ARG A 325 24.11 2.45 -25.21
C ARG A 325 24.99 3.12 -26.26
N PHE A 326 25.61 2.34 -27.15
CA PHE A 326 26.45 2.84 -28.23
C PHE A 326 25.68 3.24 -29.50
N TRP A 327 24.39 2.92 -29.62
CA TRP A 327 23.61 3.26 -30.82
C TRP A 327 23.25 4.74 -30.85
N ARG A 328 23.46 5.40 -32.00
CA ARG A 328 22.98 6.74 -32.27
C ARG A 328 21.47 6.77 -32.16
N GLN A 329 20.98 7.69 -31.35
CA GLN A 329 19.56 7.93 -31.24
C GLN A 329 19.06 8.52 -32.56
N THR A 330 18.10 7.84 -33.19
CA THR A 330 17.47 8.30 -34.42
C THR A 330 16.75 9.63 -34.18
N VAL A 331 17.30 10.71 -34.72
CA VAL A 331 16.62 12.01 -34.81
C VAL A 331 15.46 11.87 -35.79
N GLY A 332 14.22 12.02 -35.31
CA GLY A 332 13.01 12.11 -36.14
C GLY A 332 12.01 10.95 -36.06
N SER A 333 12.14 10.00 -35.12
CA SER A 333 11.09 9.01 -34.85
C SER A 333 10.75 8.95 -33.36
N SER A 334 10.47 10.10 -32.75
CA SER A 334 9.89 10.13 -31.41
C SER A 334 8.61 9.28 -31.42
N LEU A 335 8.59 8.27 -30.55
CA LEU A 335 7.42 7.42 -30.38
C LEU A 335 6.32 8.23 -29.68
N TYR A 336 6.73 9.18 -28.84
CA TYR A 336 5.88 10.04 -28.04
C TYR A 336 6.27 11.50 -28.22
N ASP A 337 5.29 12.38 -28.22
CA ASP A 337 5.51 13.82 -28.22
C ASP A 337 5.96 14.26 -26.80
N PHE A 338 5.41 13.64 -25.74
CA PHE A 338 5.77 13.95 -24.36
C PHE A 338 6.07 12.73 -23.49
N PHE A 339 7.11 12.83 -22.66
CA PHE A 339 7.34 11.96 -21.49
C PHE A 339 7.04 12.75 -20.21
N ILE A 340 6.26 12.20 -19.28
CA ILE A 340 5.98 12.87 -18.00
C ILE A 340 6.85 12.30 -16.87
N SER A 341 7.87 13.07 -16.48
CA SER A 341 8.75 12.77 -15.34
C SER A 341 8.08 13.19 -14.03
N HIS A 342 7.92 12.26 -13.10
CA HIS A 342 7.20 12.48 -11.85
C HIS A 342 7.61 11.49 -10.74
N ASP A 343 7.42 11.89 -9.47
CA ASP A 343 7.51 10.99 -8.32
C ASP A 343 6.19 10.21 -8.16
N HIS A 344 6.21 9.08 -7.45
CA HIS A 344 4.98 8.27 -7.24
C HIS A 344 3.88 9.06 -6.50
N SER A 345 4.23 10.04 -5.67
CA SER A 345 3.24 10.91 -5.03
C SER A 345 2.53 11.87 -5.99
N ASP A 346 3.10 12.08 -7.19
CA ASP A 346 2.59 13.01 -8.20
C ASP A 346 1.86 12.28 -9.34
N GLN A 347 1.63 10.96 -9.21
CA GLN A 347 1.09 10.11 -10.25
C GLN A 347 -0.24 10.62 -10.81
N ARG A 348 -1.18 11.10 -9.96
CA ARG A 348 -2.43 11.67 -10.48
C ARG A 348 -2.22 12.95 -11.30
N TRP A 349 -1.28 13.79 -10.89
CA TRP A 349 -0.90 14.96 -11.70
C TRP A 349 -0.37 14.53 -13.07
N ALA A 350 0.47 13.49 -13.10
CA ALA A 350 0.99 12.96 -14.36
C ALA A 350 -0.11 12.39 -15.25
N GLU A 351 -1.00 11.56 -14.71
CA GLU A 351 -2.07 10.94 -15.50
C GLU A 351 -3.13 11.96 -15.97
N TRP A 352 -3.49 12.95 -15.15
CA TRP A 352 -4.40 14.01 -15.59
C TRP A 352 -3.79 14.86 -16.70
N ILE A 353 -2.51 15.27 -16.55
CA ILE A 353 -1.79 16.01 -17.60
C ILE A 353 -1.73 15.19 -18.89
N ALA A 354 -1.38 13.90 -18.80
CA ALA A 354 -1.37 13.00 -19.95
C ALA A 354 -2.73 12.93 -20.65
N ALA A 355 -3.82 12.82 -19.88
CA ALA A 355 -5.17 12.77 -20.43
C ALA A 355 -5.56 14.08 -21.16
N GLN A 356 -5.20 15.25 -20.60
CA GLN A 356 -5.45 16.54 -21.27
C GLN A 356 -4.67 16.66 -22.59
N LEU A 357 -3.43 16.17 -22.61
CA LEU A 357 -2.57 16.21 -23.78
C LEU A 357 -3.01 15.22 -24.87
N GLU A 358 -3.38 13.99 -24.52
CA GLU A 358 -3.94 13.03 -25.49
C GLU A 358 -5.27 13.51 -26.07
N GLN A 359 -6.12 14.19 -25.29
CA GLN A 359 -7.33 14.83 -25.80
C GLN A 359 -7.03 15.96 -26.79
N ALA A 360 -5.91 16.66 -26.61
CA ALA A 360 -5.44 17.70 -27.51
C ALA A 360 -4.69 17.14 -28.74
N GLY A 361 -4.52 15.81 -28.84
CA GLY A 361 -3.96 15.13 -30.01
C GLY A 361 -2.47 14.77 -29.91
N TYR A 362 -1.87 14.83 -28.71
CA TYR A 362 -0.47 14.45 -28.50
C TYR A 362 -0.33 12.98 -28.09
N ARG A 363 0.80 12.37 -28.41
CA ARG A 363 1.23 11.05 -27.95
C ARG A 363 2.02 11.24 -26.65
N VAL A 364 1.51 10.71 -25.54
CA VAL A 364 2.15 10.88 -24.23
C VAL A 364 2.58 9.52 -23.71
N TRP A 365 3.78 9.46 -23.15
CA TRP A 365 4.23 8.35 -22.33
C TRP A 365 4.12 8.74 -20.86
N VAL A 366 3.38 7.95 -20.09
CA VAL A 366 3.35 8.08 -18.63
C VAL A 366 3.50 6.72 -18.00
N ARG A 367 4.32 6.67 -16.96
CA ARG A 367 4.76 5.45 -16.28
C ARG A 367 3.62 4.49 -15.93
N SER A 368 2.49 5.01 -15.47
CA SER A 368 1.34 4.19 -15.07
C SER A 368 0.53 3.60 -16.22
N TRP A 369 0.72 4.09 -17.45
CA TRP A 369 0.01 3.61 -18.63
C TRP A 369 0.87 2.68 -19.49
N ASP A 370 2.18 2.92 -19.53
CA ASP A 370 3.04 2.34 -20.57
C ASP A 370 4.12 1.36 -20.06
N VAL A 371 4.38 1.28 -18.74
CA VAL A 371 5.32 0.29 -18.16
C VAL A 371 4.66 -1.09 -18.09
N ARG A 372 5.34 -2.13 -18.56
CA ARG A 372 4.81 -3.51 -18.56
C ARG A 372 5.25 -4.28 -17.30
N PRO A 373 4.38 -5.12 -16.71
CA PRO A 373 4.79 -6.00 -15.61
C PRO A 373 5.96 -6.92 -16.00
N GLY A 374 7.02 -6.91 -15.20
CA GLY A 374 8.23 -7.73 -15.42
C GLY A 374 9.31 -7.09 -16.30
N ALA A 375 9.11 -5.86 -16.79
CA ALA A 375 10.14 -5.13 -17.50
C ALA A 375 11.21 -4.56 -16.55
N ARG A 376 12.44 -4.38 -17.06
CA ARG A 376 13.51 -3.70 -16.33
C ARG A 376 13.21 -2.20 -16.28
N TRP A 377 12.72 -1.76 -15.12
CA TRP A 377 12.23 -0.41 -14.84
C TRP A 377 13.12 0.72 -15.39
N SER A 378 14.41 0.69 -15.08
CA SER A 378 15.38 1.71 -15.50
C SER A 378 15.54 1.77 -17.02
N GLU A 379 15.57 0.62 -17.69
CA GLU A 379 15.74 0.53 -19.14
C GLU A 379 14.50 1.02 -19.91
N GLU A 380 13.29 0.74 -19.42
CA GLU A 380 12.05 1.24 -20.05
C GLU A 380 11.90 2.76 -19.90
N ILE A 381 12.22 3.30 -18.73
CA ILE A 381 12.15 4.74 -18.48
C ILE A 381 13.21 5.48 -19.29
N GLU A 382 14.45 5.00 -19.29
CA GLU A 382 15.52 5.58 -20.12
C GLU A 382 15.09 5.57 -21.59
N ARG A 383 14.56 4.45 -22.08
CA ARG A 383 14.04 4.37 -23.46
C ARG A 383 12.90 5.35 -23.70
N ALA A 384 11.98 5.54 -22.75
CA ALA A 384 10.85 6.45 -22.89
C ALA A 384 11.29 7.92 -22.92
N VAL A 385 12.20 8.34 -22.04
CA VAL A 385 12.81 9.69 -22.06
C VAL A 385 13.49 9.93 -23.41
N LEU A 386 14.28 8.96 -23.87
CA LEU A 386 15.04 9.10 -25.11
C LEU A 386 14.18 9.04 -26.37
N SER A 387 13.04 8.36 -26.33
CA SER A 387 12.08 8.25 -27.45
C SER A 387 10.95 9.27 -27.43
N SER A 388 11.03 10.27 -26.54
CA SER A 388 10.08 11.38 -26.46
C SER A 388 10.71 12.70 -26.93
N ASP A 389 9.91 13.56 -27.58
CA ASP A 389 10.37 14.88 -28.03
C ASP A 389 10.65 15.81 -26.83
N VAL A 390 9.71 15.86 -25.87
CA VAL A 390 9.81 16.74 -24.70
C VAL A 390 9.55 15.96 -23.41
N THR A 391 10.38 16.20 -22.40
CA THR A 391 10.18 15.75 -21.01
C THR A 391 9.47 16.83 -20.20
N LEU A 392 8.27 16.53 -19.70
CA LEU A 392 7.52 17.36 -18.77
C LEU A 392 7.90 16.95 -17.34
N ALA A 393 8.61 17.81 -16.62
CA ALA A 393 9.07 17.56 -15.25
C ALA A 393 8.08 18.10 -14.22
N LEU A 394 7.37 17.22 -13.52
CA LEU A 394 6.46 17.61 -12.45
C LEU A 394 7.25 18.02 -11.20
N LEU A 395 7.09 19.27 -10.76
CA LEU A 395 7.74 19.81 -9.58
C LEU A 395 6.81 19.75 -8.35
N SER A 396 7.27 18.98 -7.35
CA SER A 396 6.69 18.84 -6.02
C SER A 396 7.81 18.67 -4.97
N PRO A 397 7.55 18.83 -3.67
CA PRO A 397 8.55 18.55 -2.63
C PRO A 397 9.10 17.11 -2.65
N ALA A 398 8.34 16.14 -3.18
CA ALA A 398 8.77 14.76 -3.31
C ALA A 398 9.68 14.58 -4.53
N SER A 399 9.26 15.07 -5.70
CA SER A 399 10.04 14.94 -6.93
C SER A 399 11.39 15.65 -6.87
N VAL A 400 11.45 16.80 -6.19
CA VAL A 400 12.70 17.54 -5.95
C VAL A 400 13.72 16.72 -5.14
N ARG A 401 13.27 15.84 -4.23
CA ARG A 401 14.15 15.01 -3.39
C ARG A 401 14.41 13.62 -3.96
N SER A 402 13.68 13.22 -5.02
CA SER A 402 13.70 11.87 -5.55
C SER A 402 14.90 11.64 -6.48
N SER A 403 15.83 10.77 -6.07
CA SER A 403 17.07 10.49 -6.81
C SER A 403 16.83 9.92 -8.21
N HIS A 404 15.76 9.13 -8.39
CA HIS A 404 15.40 8.56 -9.69
C HIS A 404 14.82 9.61 -10.64
N VAL A 405 13.97 10.51 -10.14
CA VAL A 405 13.42 11.62 -10.94
C VAL A 405 14.54 12.57 -11.39
N GLN A 406 15.52 12.83 -10.53
CA GLN A 406 16.71 13.62 -10.89
C GLN A 406 17.53 12.97 -12.02
N GLN A 407 17.61 11.63 -12.07
CA GLN A 407 18.25 10.92 -13.18
C GLN A 407 17.49 11.08 -14.49
N GLU A 408 16.15 11.05 -14.47
CA GLU A 408 15.33 11.31 -15.66
C GLU A 408 15.53 12.72 -16.21
N TRP A 409 15.60 13.71 -15.32
CA TRP A 409 15.88 15.10 -15.70
C TRP A 409 17.27 15.25 -16.30
N GLN A 410 18.27 14.57 -15.71
CA GLN A 410 19.62 14.57 -16.25
C GLN A 410 19.66 13.91 -17.64
N LEU A 411 18.97 12.77 -17.84
CA LEU A 411 18.86 12.12 -19.15
C LEU A 411 18.22 13.02 -20.21
N ALA A 412 17.19 13.80 -19.84
CA ALA A 412 16.58 14.76 -20.75
C ALA A 412 17.57 15.89 -21.12
N ARG A 413 18.31 16.42 -20.12
CA ARG A 413 19.33 17.47 -20.31
C ARG A 413 20.55 17.00 -21.07
N ASP A 414 20.99 15.76 -20.91
CA ASP A 414 22.14 15.21 -21.61
C ASP A 414 21.95 15.24 -23.14
N VAL A 415 20.69 15.21 -23.60
CA VAL A 415 20.34 15.28 -25.02
C VAL A 415 20.11 16.71 -25.50
N ASP A 416 19.70 17.62 -24.62
CA ASP A 416 19.60 19.06 -24.90
C ASP A 416 20.36 19.89 -23.84
N PRO A 417 21.71 19.85 -23.81
CA PRO A 417 22.48 20.49 -22.75
C PRO A 417 22.35 22.02 -22.75
N GLY A 418 22.11 22.60 -23.93
CA GLY A 418 21.92 24.03 -24.13
C GLY A 418 20.51 24.53 -23.83
N GLY A 419 19.52 23.62 -23.72
CA GLY A 419 18.11 23.97 -23.51
C GLY A 419 17.44 24.66 -24.69
N GLU A 420 18.12 24.80 -25.83
CA GLU A 420 17.62 25.51 -27.02
C GLU A 420 16.49 24.75 -27.72
N ALA A 421 16.45 23.42 -27.58
CA ALA A 421 15.39 22.59 -28.14
C ALA A 421 14.16 22.47 -27.21
N GLY A 422 14.23 23.01 -25.99
CA GLY A 422 13.12 22.98 -25.03
C GLY A 422 12.77 21.57 -24.56
N ARG A 423 13.75 20.64 -24.54
CA ARG A 423 13.50 19.21 -24.28
C ARG A 423 13.08 18.91 -22.84
N LEU A 424 13.26 19.85 -21.91
CA LEU A 424 12.89 19.71 -20.51
C LEU A 424 12.05 20.91 -20.07
N VAL A 425 10.80 20.67 -19.69
CA VAL A 425 9.83 21.71 -19.32
C VAL A 425 9.35 21.49 -17.89
N PRO A 426 9.62 22.41 -16.95
CA PRO A 426 9.14 22.28 -15.58
C PRO A 426 7.64 22.60 -15.47
N ILE A 427 6.88 21.74 -14.79
CA ILE A 427 5.47 21.96 -14.45
C ILE A 427 5.30 21.91 -12.93
N GLN A 428 5.01 23.05 -12.32
CA GLN A 428 4.80 23.15 -10.88
C GLN A 428 3.37 22.77 -10.52
N VAL A 429 3.22 21.64 -9.81
CA VAL A 429 1.93 21.07 -9.40
C VAL A 429 1.66 21.23 -7.90
N VAL A 430 2.72 21.38 -7.09
CA VAL A 430 2.66 21.72 -5.66
C VAL A 430 3.65 22.85 -5.37
N GLU A 431 3.38 23.70 -4.37
CA GLU A 431 4.36 24.71 -3.94
C GLU A 431 5.68 24.06 -3.54
N CYS A 432 6.75 24.46 -4.23
CA CYS A 432 8.11 23.99 -3.99
C CYS A 432 9.11 24.98 -4.59
N VAL A 433 10.36 24.95 -4.13
CA VAL A 433 11.45 25.71 -4.74
C VAL A 433 12.05 24.86 -5.87
N PRO A 434 12.06 25.33 -7.13
CA PRO A 434 12.67 24.60 -8.23
C PRO A 434 14.17 24.36 -7.98
N PRO A 435 14.69 23.17 -8.32
CA PRO A 435 16.12 22.90 -8.25
C PRO A 435 16.92 23.86 -9.17
N PRO A 436 18.20 24.16 -8.85
CA PRO A 436 19.07 24.99 -9.70
C PRO A 436 19.17 24.48 -11.15
N ALA A 437 18.97 23.18 -11.37
CA ALA A 437 18.94 22.54 -12.67
C ALA A 437 17.86 23.09 -13.62
N PHE A 438 16.83 23.79 -13.10
CA PHE A 438 15.74 24.36 -13.89
C PHE A 438 15.82 25.88 -14.10
N GLY A 439 16.81 26.57 -13.49
CA GLY A 439 17.19 27.97 -13.72
C GLY A 439 16.19 28.90 -14.42
N ASP A 440 16.62 29.54 -15.51
CA ASP A 440 15.85 30.51 -16.31
C ASP A 440 14.78 29.85 -17.23
N LEU A 441 14.46 28.57 -17.05
CA LEU A 441 13.48 27.89 -17.90
C LEU A 441 12.05 28.39 -17.60
N ASN A 442 11.29 28.69 -18.66
CA ASN A 442 9.89 29.07 -18.55
C ASN A 442 9.03 27.87 -18.09
N GLY A 443 8.67 27.83 -16.81
CA GLY A 443 7.85 26.76 -16.24
C GLY A 443 6.34 27.01 -16.28
N ILE A 444 5.56 25.95 -16.33
CA ILE A 444 4.10 25.98 -16.24
C ILE A 444 3.68 25.86 -14.77
N ARG A 445 2.96 26.84 -14.22
CA ARG A 445 2.46 26.78 -12.83
C ARG A 445 0.97 26.44 -12.77
N LEU A 446 0.67 25.23 -12.28
CA LEU A 446 -0.69 24.71 -12.09
C LEU A 446 -1.18 24.79 -10.63
N VAL A 447 -0.27 25.03 -9.68
CA VAL A 447 -0.58 25.19 -8.25
C VAL A 447 -1.73 26.18 -8.01
N GLY A 448 -2.69 25.80 -7.15
CA GLY A 448 -3.78 26.67 -6.70
C GLY A 448 -4.83 27.02 -7.75
N SER A 449 -4.85 26.31 -8.88
CA SER A 449 -5.81 26.55 -9.98
C SER A 449 -6.98 25.56 -9.90
N ASP A 450 -8.17 25.99 -10.30
CA ASP A 450 -9.29 25.08 -10.61
C ASP A 450 -9.01 24.31 -11.92
N GLU A 451 -9.72 23.20 -12.14
CA GLU A 451 -9.52 22.31 -13.30
C GLU A 451 -9.59 23.06 -14.64
N GLY A 452 -10.56 23.98 -14.80
CA GLY A 452 -10.74 24.74 -16.03
C GLY A 452 -9.62 25.74 -16.29
N SER A 453 -9.09 26.36 -15.24
CA SER A 453 -7.94 27.27 -15.32
C SER A 453 -6.62 26.52 -15.53
N ALA A 454 -6.42 25.40 -14.85
CA ALA A 454 -5.24 24.55 -15.00
C ALA A 454 -5.15 23.97 -16.42
N ARG A 455 -6.26 23.47 -16.97
CA ARG A 455 -6.33 22.92 -18.33
C ARG A 455 -5.97 23.96 -19.38
N ARG A 456 -6.54 25.17 -19.26
CA ARG A 456 -6.23 26.27 -20.20
C ARG A 456 -4.75 26.65 -20.17
N ARG A 457 -4.16 26.80 -18.98
CA ARG A 457 -2.74 27.14 -18.83
C ARG A 457 -1.85 26.06 -19.42
N LEU A 458 -2.09 24.79 -19.07
CA LEU A 458 -1.35 23.65 -19.61
C LEU A 458 -1.37 23.63 -21.13
N LEU A 459 -2.57 23.62 -21.74
CA LEU A 459 -2.70 23.51 -23.19
C LEU A 459 -2.12 24.74 -23.93
N SER A 460 -2.30 25.94 -23.39
CA SER A 460 -1.76 27.17 -24.00
C SER A 460 -0.23 27.18 -24.04
N ALA A 461 0.42 26.71 -22.97
CA ALA A 461 1.88 26.63 -22.90
C ALA A 461 2.41 25.50 -23.78
N ILE A 462 1.77 24.34 -23.77
CA ILE A 462 2.21 23.19 -24.57
C ILE A 462 2.07 23.44 -26.06
N GLN A 463 1.01 24.12 -26.51
CA GLN A 463 0.86 24.51 -27.92
C GLN A 463 1.94 25.49 -28.41
N GLN A 464 2.53 26.30 -27.51
CA GLN A 464 3.66 27.16 -27.85
C GLN A 464 4.97 26.37 -27.98
N ILE A 465 5.09 25.26 -27.24
CA ILE A 465 6.26 24.37 -27.26
C ILE A 465 6.22 23.49 -28.51
N GLN A 466 5.10 22.80 -28.74
CA GLN A 466 4.94 21.87 -29.85
C GLN A 466 3.49 21.86 -30.35
N PRO A 467 3.21 22.12 -31.64
CA PRO A 467 1.87 22.02 -32.18
C PRO A 467 1.41 20.55 -32.28
N PRO A 468 0.10 20.27 -32.15
CA PRO A 468 -0.40 18.89 -32.21
C PRO A 468 -0.21 18.28 -33.60
N ALA A 469 0.29 17.05 -33.66
CA ALA A 469 0.44 16.31 -34.90
C ALA A 469 -0.94 15.88 -35.44
N SER A 470 -1.21 16.14 -36.72
CA SER A 470 -2.49 15.76 -37.33
C SER A 470 -2.60 14.24 -37.49
N GLY A 471 -3.60 13.61 -36.86
CA GLY A 471 -4.07 12.26 -37.27
C GLY A 471 -3.91 11.11 -36.28
N TYR A 472 -3.56 11.33 -35.01
CA TYR A 472 -3.58 10.25 -34.01
C TYR A 472 -5.03 9.89 -33.63
N ARG A 473 -5.40 8.60 -33.74
CA ARG A 473 -6.66 8.06 -33.24
C ARG A 473 -6.50 7.68 -31.77
N HIS A 474 -7.38 8.22 -30.93
CA HIS A 474 -7.40 8.08 -29.48
C HIS A 474 -7.19 6.64 -28.98
N ARG A 475 -6.38 6.48 -27.92
CA ARG A 475 -6.24 5.24 -27.15
C ARG A 475 -7.38 5.03 -26.13
N LEU A 476 -8.33 5.98 -26.05
CA LEU A 476 -9.24 6.12 -24.92
C LEU A 476 -10.63 5.53 -25.21
N GLU A 477 -10.92 4.37 -24.63
CA GLU A 477 -12.25 3.98 -24.12
C GLU A 477 -12.21 3.69 -22.59
N ARG A 478 -11.02 3.68 -21.95
CA ARG A 478 -10.84 3.19 -20.56
C ARG A 478 -10.42 4.21 -19.50
N HIS A 479 -9.99 5.43 -19.85
CA HIS A 479 -9.40 6.38 -18.87
C HIS A 479 -10.13 7.74 -18.78
N PHE A 480 -11.37 7.83 -19.26
CA PHE A 480 -12.14 9.09 -19.33
C PHE A 480 -12.63 9.69 -18.01
N SER A 481 -12.36 9.04 -16.87
CA SER A 481 -12.90 9.45 -15.56
C SER A 481 -11.85 9.90 -14.55
N GLN A 482 -10.64 10.28 -14.98
CA GLN A 482 -9.64 10.77 -14.03
C GLN A 482 -9.96 12.19 -13.55
N GLY A 483 -10.37 12.32 -12.29
CA GLY A 483 -10.66 13.61 -11.66
C GLY A 483 -9.42 14.50 -11.50
N PHE A 484 -9.65 15.81 -11.40
CA PHE A 484 -8.58 16.81 -11.20
C PHE A 484 -7.73 16.51 -9.95
N PRO A 485 -6.39 16.39 -10.08
CA PRO A 485 -5.48 16.06 -8.99
C PRO A 485 -5.41 17.16 -7.91
N GLY A 486 -5.24 16.75 -6.65
CA GLY A 486 -5.24 17.68 -5.51
C GLY A 486 -6.61 17.93 -4.90
N LEU A 487 -7.68 17.40 -5.50
CA LEU A 487 -8.95 17.23 -4.81
C LEU A 487 -8.88 15.96 -3.93
N PRO A 488 -9.35 16.03 -2.66
CA PRO A 488 -9.49 14.82 -1.84
C PRO A 488 -10.38 13.79 -2.56
N PRO A 489 -10.27 12.48 -2.24
CA PRO A 489 -11.19 11.49 -2.79
C PRO A 489 -12.62 11.97 -2.57
N LYS A 490 -13.47 11.86 -3.59
CA LYS A 490 -14.86 12.34 -3.50
C LYS A 490 -15.59 11.70 -2.32
N ILE A 491 -15.21 10.46 -1.99
CA ILE A 491 -15.70 9.69 -0.86
C ILE A 491 -14.47 9.16 -0.12
N ALA A 492 -14.21 9.71 1.07
CA ALA A 492 -13.08 9.35 1.90
C ALA A 492 -13.53 9.14 3.36
N ASN A 493 -13.16 8.01 3.93
CA ASN A 493 -13.21 7.79 5.37
C ASN A 493 -11.82 7.36 5.81
N LEU A 494 -11.03 8.27 6.36
CA LEU A 494 -9.65 8.02 6.77
C LEU A 494 -9.46 8.38 8.25
N PRO A 495 -8.66 7.60 9.00
CA PRO A 495 -8.28 7.97 10.35
C PRO A 495 -7.35 9.21 10.31
N PRO A 496 -7.14 9.91 11.43
CA PRO A 496 -6.13 10.97 11.51
C PRO A 496 -4.76 10.48 11.04
N ARG A 497 -4.04 11.31 10.28
CA ARG A 497 -2.68 10.95 9.83
C ARG A 497 -1.74 10.82 11.03
N PRO A 498 -0.94 9.75 11.13
CA PRO A 498 0.10 9.63 12.16
C PRO A 498 1.08 10.82 12.07
N ARG A 499 1.45 11.41 13.20
CA ARG A 499 2.30 12.62 13.22
C ARG A 499 3.73 12.36 12.73
N GLU A 500 4.29 11.19 13.06
CA GLU A 500 5.64 10.77 12.64
C GLU A 500 5.67 9.24 12.44
N LEU A 501 6.00 8.78 11.23
CA LEU A 501 6.30 7.39 10.93
C LEU A 501 7.77 7.33 10.47
N LEU A 502 8.69 7.05 11.38
CA LEU A 502 10.13 6.94 11.09
C LEU A 502 10.50 5.48 10.79
N GLY A 503 11.33 5.27 9.77
CA GLY A 503 11.96 3.96 9.49
C GLY A 503 11.13 2.94 8.69
N ARG A 504 9.92 3.28 8.24
CA ARG A 504 9.00 2.33 7.57
C ARG A 504 8.80 2.55 6.07
N ASP A 505 9.71 3.28 5.44
CA ASP A 505 9.62 3.59 4.01
C ASP A 505 9.73 2.34 3.14
N GLN A 506 10.52 1.34 3.57
CA GLN A 506 10.67 0.08 2.86
C GLN A 506 9.37 -0.72 2.87
N GLU A 507 8.71 -0.87 4.03
CA GLU A 507 7.45 -1.60 4.15
C GLU A 507 6.30 -0.89 3.43
N ILE A 508 6.27 0.45 3.43
CA ILE A 508 5.32 1.22 2.62
C ILE A 508 5.55 0.95 1.12
N PHE A 509 6.80 0.89 0.68
CA PHE A 509 7.15 0.58 -0.71
C PHE A 509 6.76 -0.85 -1.10
N GLU A 510 7.02 -1.83 -0.23
CA GLU A 510 6.65 -3.24 -0.43
C GLU A 510 5.13 -3.39 -0.56
N LEU A 511 4.34 -2.75 0.32
CA LEU A 511 2.88 -2.70 0.22
C LEU A 511 2.41 -2.09 -1.10
N TRP A 512 2.98 -0.94 -1.48
CA TRP A 512 2.62 -0.27 -2.74
C TRP A 512 2.93 -1.14 -3.96
N SER A 513 4.10 -1.79 -3.97
CA SER A 513 4.52 -2.68 -5.04
C SER A 513 3.60 -3.89 -5.18
N GLY A 514 3.08 -4.42 -4.07
CA GLY A 514 2.15 -5.53 -4.04
C GLY A 514 0.86 -5.23 -4.79
N PHE A 515 0.31 -4.03 -4.64
CA PHE A 515 -0.90 -3.59 -5.36
C PHE A 515 -0.69 -3.37 -6.88
N GLN A 516 0.56 -3.32 -7.37
CA GLN A 516 0.85 -3.20 -8.80
C GLN A 516 0.81 -4.53 -9.56
N VAL A 517 0.78 -5.68 -8.85
CA VAL A 517 0.83 -7.01 -9.46
C VAL A 517 -0.59 -7.59 -9.60
N PRO A 518 -1.05 -8.03 -10.79
CA PRO A 518 -2.43 -8.48 -11.01
C PRO A 518 -2.88 -9.71 -10.22
N ARG A 519 -1.96 -10.45 -9.57
CA ARG A 519 -2.25 -11.74 -8.92
C ARG A 519 -2.85 -11.62 -7.51
N SER A 520 -2.71 -10.50 -6.82
CA SER A 520 -3.24 -10.35 -5.45
C SER A 520 -3.57 -8.89 -5.15
N ARG A 521 -4.85 -8.52 -5.34
CA ARG A 521 -5.36 -7.18 -4.97
C ARG A 521 -5.59 -7.01 -3.47
N THR A 522 -5.41 -8.09 -2.70
CA THR A 522 -5.49 -8.10 -1.25
C THR A 522 -4.07 -8.20 -0.66
N GLN A 523 -3.70 -7.23 0.17
CA GLN A 523 -2.42 -7.17 0.87
C GLN A 523 -2.69 -7.24 2.38
N VAL A 524 -1.96 -8.09 3.11
CA VAL A 524 -2.16 -8.30 4.55
C VAL A 524 -0.92 -7.89 5.31
N VAL A 525 -1.02 -6.89 6.18
CA VAL A 525 0.02 -6.52 7.15
C VAL A 525 -0.21 -7.30 8.43
N CYS A 526 0.67 -8.26 8.72
CA CYS A 526 0.61 -9.09 9.91
C CYS A 526 1.77 -8.77 10.87
N GLY A 527 1.61 -9.02 12.17
CA GLY A 527 2.67 -8.71 13.14
C GLY A 527 2.16 -8.54 14.58
N LEU A 528 3.10 -8.39 15.52
CA LEU A 528 2.79 -8.26 16.94
C LEU A 528 1.89 -7.04 17.24
N ALA A 529 1.11 -7.08 18.32
CA ALA A 529 0.33 -5.92 18.73
C ALA A 529 1.25 -4.78 19.22
N GLY A 530 0.87 -3.53 18.93
CA GLY A 530 1.70 -2.35 19.22
C GLY A 530 2.88 -2.11 18.27
N VAL A 531 3.09 -2.98 17.26
CA VAL A 531 4.21 -2.88 16.30
C VAL A 531 4.02 -1.78 15.23
N GLY A 532 2.82 -1.19 15.14
CA GLY A 532 2.53 -0.10 14.20
C GLY A 532 1.78 -0.47 12.93
N LYS A 533 1.13 -1.64 12.84
CA LYS A 533 0.36 -2.06 11.64
C LYS A 533 -0.70 -1.04 11.21
N THR A 534 -1.52 -0.61 12.16
CA THR A 534 -2.57 0.40 11.96
C THR A 534 -1.98 1.74 11.53
N ALA A 535 -0.86 2.16 12.12
CA ALA A 535 -0.17 3.39 11.75
C ALA A 535 0.45 3.30 10.33
N LEU A 536 1.03 2.15 9.97
CA LEU A 536 1.56 1.89 8.62
C LEU A 536 0.45 1.94 7.58
N ALA A 537 -0.69 1.29 7.84
CA ALA A 537 -1.85 1.29 6.95
C ALA A 537 -2.46 2.69 6.82
N ALA A 538 -2.55 3.45 7.92
CA ALA A 538 -3.05 4.83 7.89
C ALA A 538 -2.11 5.74 7.09
N GLU A 539 -0.80 5.63 7.29
CA GLU A 539 0.18 6.42 6.53
C GLU A 539 0.18 6.03 5.05
N PHE A 540 0.07 4.73 4.73
CA PHE A 540 -0.12 4.27 3.35
C PHE A 540 -1.38 4.91 2.74
N ALA A 541 -2.51 4.87 3.46
CA ALA A 541 -3.75 5.46 3.03
C ALA A 541 -3.62 6.96 2.78
N HIS A 542 -3.00 7.72 3.69
CA HIS A 542 -2.77 9.16 3.49
C HIS A 542 -1.81 9.47 2.35
N ARG A 543 -0.72 8.70 2.22
CA ARG A 543 0.30 8.89 1.18
C ARG A 543 -0.26 8.59 -0.22
N PHE A 544 -1.14 7.60 -0.33
CA PHE A 544 -1.69 7.13 -1.61
C PHE A 544 -3.18 7.40 -1.82
N ALA A 545 -3.88 8.06 -0.89
CA ALA A 545 -5.32 8.35 -0.99
C ALA A 545 -5.65 9.10 -2.28
N HIS A 546 -4.76 10.00 -2.67
CA HIS A 546 -4.88 10.76 -3.90
C HIS A 546 -4.85 9.88 -5.15
N GLN A 547 -4.58 8.57 -5.11
CA GLN A 547 -4.60 7.66 -6.27
C GLN A 547 -5.95 6.95 -6.46
N TYR A 548 -6.85 7.04 -5.48
CA TYR A 548 -8.14 6.35 -5.46
C TYR A 548 -9.31 7.33 -5.55
N ASP A 549 -10.39 6.90 -6.21
CA ASP A 549 -11.64 7.66 -6.31
C ASP A 549 -12.45 7.55 -5.01
N LEU A 550 -12.26 6.43 -4.31
CA LEU A 550 -12.85 6.12 -3.02
C LEU A 550 -11.78 5.51 -2.12
N VAL A 551 -11.65 6.03 -0.90
CA VAL A 551 -10.81 5.43 0.14
C VAL A 551 -11.65 5.22 1.37
N TRP A 552 -11.75 3.98 1.84
CA TRP A 552 -12.60 3.67 2.97
C TRP A 552 -11.85 2.86 4.01
N TRP A 553 -11.65 3.48 5.18
CA TRP A 553 -11.18 2.83 6.37
C TRP A 553 -12.34 2.29 7.18
N THR A 554 -12.23 1.05 7.65
CA THR A 554 -13.13 0.53 8.68
C THR A 554 -12.37 -0.31 9.71
N SER A 555 -12.79 -0.20 10.97
CA SER A 555 -12.46 -1.22 11.96
C SER A 555 -13.16 -2.52 11.57
N ALA A 556 -12.42 -3.62 11.64
CA ALA A 556 -12.87 -4.96 11.28
C ALA A 556 -12.47 -5.98 12.37
N GLY A 557 -12.28 -5.50 13.61
CA GLY A 557 -11.92 -6.33 14.76
C GLY A 557 -12.99 -7.29 15.23
N THR A 558 -14.26 -6.97 14.93
CA THR A 558 -15.42 -7.83 15.19
C THR A 558 -16.32 -7.86 13.94
N PRO A 559 -17.14 -8.91 13.74
CA PRO A 559 -18.12 -8.95 12.66
C PRO A 559 -19.09 -7.75 12.70
N GLU A 560 -19.43 -7.28 13.90
CA GLU A 560 -20.33 -6.14 14.12
C GLU A 560 -19.69 -4.80 13.69
N ASP A 561 -18.40 -4.60 13.96
CA ASP A 561 -17.66 -3.40 13.51
C ASP A 561 -17.50 -3.38 11.99
N LEU A 562 -17.24 -4.55 11.40
CA LEU A 562 -17.18 -4.71 9.95
C LEU A 562 -18.54 -4.40 9.31
N ALA A 563 -19.63 -4.98 9.82
CA ALA A 563 -20.99 -4.72 9.33
C ALA A 563 -21.36 -3.23 9.45
N ARG A 564 -21.04 -2.59 10.59
CA ARG A 564 -21.24 -1.13 10.79
C ARG A 564 -20.42 -0.31 9.78
N GLY A 565 -19.18 -0.71 9.54
CA GLY A 565 -18.30 -0.12 8.54
C GLY A 565 -18.84 -0.17 7.13
N MET A 566 -19.34 -1.35 6.73
CA MET A 566 -19.95 -1.58 5.42
C MET A 566 -21.27 -0.84 5.25
N SER A 567 -22.08 -0.75 6.31
CA SER A 567 -23.31 0.06 6.32
C SER A 567 -23.02 1.55 6.09
N LYS A 568 -22.00 2.10 6.75
CA LYS A 568 -21.57 3.49 6.52
C LYS A 568 -21.02 3.71 5.11
N LEU A 569 -20.29 2.74 4.56
CA LEU A 569 -19.80 2.79 3.18
C LEU A 569 -20.96 2.77 2.17
N ALA A 570 -21.94 1.89 2.37
CA ALA A 570 -23.14 1.82 1.56
C ALA A 570 -23.92 3.14 1.60
N ALA A 571 -24.10 3.73 2.78
CA ALA A 571 -24.72 5.04 2.94
C ALA A 571 -23.93 6.16 2.22
N ALA A 572 -22.59 6.15 2.30
CA ALA A 572 -21.75 7.10 1.59
C ALA A 572 -21.75 6.93 0.07
N LEU A 573 -22.23 5.78 -0.42
CA LEU A 573 -22.44 5.45 -1.83
C LEU A 573 -23.90 5.64 -2.28
N ASP A 574 -24.76 6.22 -1.44
CA ASP A 574 -26.21 6.36 -1.66
C ASP A 574 -26.94 5.02 -1.93
N LEU A 575 -26.40 3.92 -1.39
CA LEU A 575 -27.05 2.61 -1.42
C LEU A 575 -27.96 2.44 -0.18
N PRO A 576 -29.11 1.77 -0.30
CA PRO A 576 -30.03 1.58 0.82
C PRO A 576 -29.35 0.79 1.96
N ALA A 577 -29.13 1.46 3.09
CA ALA A 577 -28.37 0.96 4.23
C ALA A 577 -29.07 -0.18 5.03
N GLU A 578 -30.34 -0.47 4.73
CA GLU A 578 -31.21 -1.36 5.51
C GLU A 578 -31.01 -2.86 5.23
N ARG A 579 -30.05 -3.22 4.35
CA ARG A 579 -29.63 -4.62 4.13
C ARG A 579 -28.13 -4.79 4.36
N VAL A 580 -27.72 -4.97 5.62
CA VAL A 580 -26.35 -5.42 5.91
C VAL A 580 -26.42 -6.68 6.74
N LEU A 581 -26.41 -7.81 6.02
CA LEU A 581 -25.95 -9.10 6.51
C LEU A 581 -24.43 -9.04 6.72
N ASP A 582 -23.88 -10.00 7.45
CA ASP A 582 -22.46 -10.13 7.83
C ASP A 582 -21.44 -10.19 6.65
N THR A 583 -21.91 -9.99 5.40
CA THR A 583 -21.14 -10.05 4.16
C THR A 583 -21.46 -8.86 3.24
N PRO A 584 -20.45 -8.28 2.55
CA PRO A 584 -20.69 -7.23 1.56
C PRO A 584 -21.60 -7.75 0.43
N THR A 585 -22.66 -7.01 0.11
CA THR A 585 -23.60 -7.40 -0.95
C THR A 585 -22.92 -7.33 -2.32
N ALA A 586 -23.36 -8.16 -3.27
CA ALA A 586 -22.89 -8.12 -4.66
C ALA A 586 -23.06 -6.72 -5.30
N GLU A 587 -24.05 -5.96 -4.85
CA GLU A 587 -24.33 -4.58 -5.29
C GLU A 587 -23.26 -3.61 -4.78
N LEU A 588 -22.88 -3.69 -3.48
CA LEU A 588 -21.79 -2.90 -2.92
C LEU A 588 -20.46 -3.21 -3.62
N LEU A 589 -20.17 -4.50 -3.84
CA LEU A 589 -19.01 -4.97 -4.58
C LEU A 589 -18.98 -4.44 -6.03
N SER A 590 -20.14 -4.45 -6.70
CA SER A 590 -20.27 -3.91 -8.04
C SER A 590 -20.04 -2.40 -8.08
N GLU A 591 -20.54 -1.63 -7.12
CA GLU A 591 -20.32 -0.18 -7.08
C GLU A 591 -18.86 0.17 -6.76
N LEU A 592 -18.23 -0.58 -5.85
CA LEU A 592 -16.80 -0.42 -5.54
C LEU A 592 -15.92 -0.71 -6.77
N GLY A 593 -16.25 -1.73 -7.55
CA GLY A 593 -15.52 -2.11 -8.76
C GLY A 593 -15.71 -1.18 -9.97
N ARG A 594 -16.71 -0.28 -9.95
CA ARG A 594 -16.89 0.75 -11.01
C ARG A 594 -15.86 1.88 -10.92
N ARG A 595 -15.10 1.95 -9.84
CA ARG A 595 -14.18 3.04 -9.50
C ARG A 595 -12.87 2.45 -9.02
N ARG A 596 -11.79 3.24 -8.99
CA ARG A 596 -10.56 2.78 -8.32
C ARG A 596 -10.71 2.98 -6.82
N SER A 597 -10.93 1.90 -6.08
CA SER A 597 -11.31 1.95 -4.66
C SER A 597 -10.23 1.31 -3.77
N LEU A 598 -9.86 1.96 -2.68
CA LEU A 598 -9.03 1.38 -1.62
C LEU A 598 -9.89 1.10 -0.39
N LEU A 599 -9.95 -0.16 0.02
CA LEU A 599 -10.64 -0.60 1.22
C LEU A 599 -9.63 -1.05 2.26
N ILE A 600 -9.67 -0.45 3.45
CA ILE A 600 -8.75 -0.78 4.54
C ILE A 600 -9.55 -1.38 5.69
N LEU A 601 -9.22 -2.63 6.03
CA LEU A 601 -9.85 -3.41 7.08
C LEU A 601 -8.87 -3.55 8.25
N ASP A 602 -9.08 -2.75 9.30
CA ASP A 602 -8.17 -2.70 10.43
C ASP A 602 -8.56 -3.70 11.52
N GLY A 603 -7.64 -4.59 11.87
CA GLY A 603 -7.74 -5.46 13.04
C GLY A 603 -8.42 -6.81 12.83
N ILE A 604 -8.39 -7.40 11.63
CA ILE A 604 -9.03 -8.71 11.40
C ILE A 604 -8.24 -9.82 12.12
N GLU A 605 -8.92 -10.60 12.97
CA GLU A 605 -8.32 -11.67 13.78
C GLU A 605 -8.78 -13.08 13.38
N GLU A 606 -10.02 -13.21 12.89
CA GLU A 606 -10.61 -14.45 12.40
C GLU A 606 -10.71 -14.43 10.87
N ARG A 607 -10.47 -15.58 10.23
CA ARG A 607 -10.51 -15.69 8.77
C ARG A 607 -11.96 -15.54 8.33
N HIS A 608 -12.28 -14.37 7.79
CA HIS A 608 -13.56 -14.07 7.16
C HIS A 608 -13.35 -14.02 5.65
N ASP A 609 -14.28 -14.59 4.88
CA ASP A 609 -14.22 -14.71 3.41
C ASP A 609 -14.31 -13.36 2.66
N VAL A 610 -14.15 -12.24 3.37
CA VAL A 610 -14.76 -10.98 2.98
C VAL A 610 -14.15 -10.42 1.69
N PHE A 611 -12.87 -10.68 1.34
CA PHE A 611 -12.32 -10.42 0.00
C PHE A 611 -11.09 -11.30 -0.36
N GLU A 612 -11.21 -12.63 -0.28
CA GLU A 612 -10.16 -13.52 -0.85
C GLU A 612 -10.00 -13.33 -2.37
N GLU A 613 -11.04 -12.83 -3.06
CA GLU A 613 -11.02 -12.41 -4.47
C GLU A 613 -11.63 -11.01 -4.64
N ALA A 614 -10.85 -9.95 -4.33
CA ALA A 614 -11.33 -8.59 -4.52
C ALA A 614 -11.68 -8.31 -6.01
N PRO A 615 -12.83 -7.68 -6.31
CA PRO A 615 -13.20 -7.37 -7.69
C PRO A 615 -12.16 -6.49 -8.39
N ALA A 616 -12.15 -6.55 -9.73
CA ALA A 616 -11.32 -5.65 -10.52
C ALA A 616 -11.64 -4.18 -10.19
N GLY A 617 -10.61 -3.40 -9.83
CA GLY A 617 -10.76 -1.99 -9.44
C GLY A 617 -10.78 -1.75 -7.92
N VAL A 618 -10.86 -2.81 -7.10
CA VAL A 618 -10.82 -2.71 -5.64
C VAL A 618 -9.51 -3.27 -5.10
N ASP A 619 -8.74 -2.42 -4.44
CA ASP A 619 -7.52 -2.79 -3.73
C ASP A 619 -7.84 -2.88 -2.23
N VAL A 620 -7.47 -4.00 -1.58
CA VAL A 620 -7.83 -4.29 -0.19
C VAL A 620 -6.58 -4.38 0.67
N LEU A 621 -6.49 -3.56 1.72
CA LEU A 621 -5.44 -3.61 2.72
C LEU A 621 -6.00 -4.11 4.05
N VAL A 622 -5.45 -5.20 4.58
CA VAL A 622 -5.87 -5.79 5.84
C VAL A 622 -4.76 -5.64 6.87
N THR A 623 -5.09 -5.25 8.10
CA THR A 623 -4.17 -5.38 9.25
C THR A 623 -4.63 -6.53 10.14
N SER A 624 -3.68 -7.35 10.61
CA SER A 624 -3.99 -8.56 11.39
C SER A 624 -2.88 -8.91 12.38
N ARG A 625 -3.20 -9.58 13.50
CA ARG A 625 -2.18 -10.22 14.36
C ARG A 625 -1.85 -11.65 13.93
N ARG A 626 -2.70 -12.28 13.11
CA ARG A 626 -2.56 -13.67 12.64
C ARG A 626 -1.68 -13.74 11.39
N GLN A 627 -0.84 -14.76 11.30
CA GLN A 627 -0.03 -15.11 10.12
C GLN A 627 -0.62 -16.34 9.42
N GLY A 628 -0.24 -16.58 8.16
CA GLY A 628 -0.61 -17.79 7.43
C GLY A 628 -2.02 -17.74 6.83
N TRP A 629 -2.29 -16.65 6.10
CA TRP A 629 -3.49 -16.37 5.32
C TRP A 629 -3.56 -17.13 3.98
N GLY A 630 -2.44 -17.72 3.53
CA GLY A 630 -2.40 -18.63 2.38
C GLY A 630 -1.89 -17.97 1.09
N PRO A 631 -1.78 -18.72 -0.02
CA PRO A 631 -1.06 -18.28 -1.23
C PRO A 631 -1.83 -17.27 -2.09
N ALA A 632 -3.11 -17.03 -1.81
CA ALA A 632 -3.98 -16.12 -2.58
C ALA A 632 -3.81 -14.65 -2.18
N VAL A 633 -3.16 -14.37 -1.04
CA VAL A 633 -2.91 -13.02 -0.52
C VAL A 633 -1.43 -12.81 -0.29
N ALA A 634 -0.97 -11.57 -0.45
CA ALA A 634 0.41 -11.19 -0.16
C ALA A 634 0.53 -10.74 1.31
N GLU A 635 1.26 -11.53 2.11
CA GLU A 635 1.50 -11.25 3.54
C GLU A 635 2.79 -10.46 3.77
N HIS A 636 2.70 -9.39 4.56
CA HIS A 636 3.78 -8.52 4.97
C HIS A 636 3.97 -8.59 6.49
N LEU A 637 5.02 -9.25 6.94
CA LEU A 637 5.30 -9.43 8.37
C LEU A 637 6.04 -8.21 8.94
N LEU A 638 5.34 -7.42 9.76
CA LEU A 638 5.87 -6.23 10.40
C LEU A 638 6.57 -6.58 11.73
N ALA A 639 7.89 -6.38 11.77
CA ALA A 639 8.74 -6.59 12.96
C ALA A 639 8.82 -5.34 13.86
N ALA A 640 9.28 -5.48 15.11
CA ALA A 640 9.59 -4.34 15.99
C ALA A 640 10.69 -3.44 15.39
N LEU A 641 10.75 -2.17 15.79
CA LEU A 641 11.78 -1.26 15.28
C LEU A 641 13.18 -1.73 15.71
N PRO A 642 14.17 -1.70 14.80
CA PRO A 642 15.57 -1.82 15.17
C PRO A 642 15.95 -0.81 16.25
N THR A 643 16.93 -1.14 17.09
CA THR A 643 17.34 -0.29 18.21
C THR A 643 17.67 1.14 17.79
N ASP A 644 18.35 1.31 16.66
CA ASP A 644 18.75 2.65 16.18
C ASP A 644 17.55 3.48 15.72
N GLU A 645 16.55 2.84 15.08
CA GLU A 645 15.30 3.50 14.68
C GLU A 645 14.38 3.80 15.88
N ALA A 646 14.35 2.89 16.87
CA ALA A 646 13.64 3.11 18.13
C ALA A 646 14.24 4.27 18.92
N VAL A 647 15.56 4.41 18.92
CA VAL A 647 16.29 5.55 19.51
C VAL A 647 16.00 6.84 18.74
N ALA A 648 16.00 6.79 17.41
CA ALA A 648 15.67 7.93 16.57
C ALA A 648 14.23 8.41 16.81
N LEU A 649 13.26 7.50 16.91
CA LEU A 649 11.87 7.81 17.23
C LEU A 649 11.73 8.46 18.61
N LEU A 650 12.36 7.89 19.65
CA LEU A 650 12.34 8.45 21.01
C LEU A 650 12.91 9.87 21.06
N ARG A 651 14.04 10.10 20.37
CA ARG A 651 14.71 11.40 20.34
C ARG A 651 14.04 12.40 19.39
N GLY A 652 13.23 11.94 18.44
CA GLY A 652 12.33 12.80 17.67
C GLY A 652 11.20 13.37 18.53
N ILE A 653 10.66 12.53 19.43
CA ILE A 653 9.59 12.93 20.35
C ILE A 653 10.14 13.76 21.53
N GLU A 654 11.28 13.37 22.10
CA GLU A 654 11.94 14.05 23.22
C GLU A 654 13.40 14.38 22.88
N PRO A 655 13.68 15.56 22.29
CA PRO A 655 15.00 15.93 21.80
C PRO A 655 16.09 16.01 22.88
N ASP A 656 15.70 16.29 24.13
CA ASP A 656 16.61 16.47 25.27
C ASP A 656 17.10 15.13 25.88
N LEU A 657 16.59 14.00 25.39
CA LEU A 657 16.96 12.68 25.86
C LEU A 657 18.38 12.28 25.40
N SER A 658 19.24 11.87 26.35
CA SER A 658 20.58 11.37 26.01
C SER A 658 20.51 10.06 25.22
N GLU A 659 21.45 9.85 24.30
CA GLU A 659 21.48 8.64 23.44
C GLU A 659 21.55 7.35 24.25
N GLN A 660 22.27 7.36 25.39
CA GLN A 660 22.36 6.21 26.28
C GLN A 660 21.03 5.93 26.99
N ALA A 661 20.34 6.97 27.46
CA ALA A 661 19.01 6.81 28.07
C ALA A 661 17.96 6.34 27.05
N ALA A 662 18.03 6.86 25.82
CA ALA A 662 17.19 6.43 24.70
C ALA A 662 17.40 4.95 24.36
N ARG A 663 18.66 4.49 24.29
CA ARG A 663 18.99 3.07 24.06
C ARG A 663 18.49 2.17 25.19
N ASP A 664 18.67 2.59 26.44
CA ASP A 664 18.19 1.85 27.60
C ASP A 664 16.66 1.72 27.59
N ILE A 665 15.93 2.79 27.25
CA ILE A 665 14.47 2.79 27.11
C ILE A 665 14.05 1.88 25.94
N ALA A 666 14.68 2.03 24.77
CA ALA A 666 14.38 1.23 23.58
C ALA A 666 14.57 -0.27 23.81
N GLY A 667 15.66 -0.66 24.50
CA GLY A 667 15.91 -2.03 24.90
C GLY A 667 14.89 -2.56 25.92
N ARG A 668 14.46 -1.72 26.88
CA ARG A 668 13.47 -2.09 27.91
C ARG A 668 12.07 -2.33 27.36
N VAL A 669 11.70 -1.68 26.25
CA VAL A 669 10.40 -1.84 25.59
C VAL A 669 10.46 -2.64 24.28
N ALA A 670 11.58 -3.31 24.03
CA ALA A 670 11.81 -4.19 22.88
C ALA A 670 11.53 -3.53 21.51
N GLY A 671 11.80 -2.22 21.37
CA GLY A 671 11.65 -1.50 20.11
C GLY A 671 10.21 -1.37 19.58
N LEU A 672 9.17 -1.59 20.41
CA LEU A 672 7.79 -1.45 19.95
C LEU A 672 7.37 0.04 19.85
N PRO A 673 6.98 0.55 18.67
CA PRO A 673 6.63 1.96 18.46
C PRO A 673 5.64 2.50 19.47
N LEU A 674 4.53 1.78 19.73
CA LEU A 674 3.51 2.22 20.68
C LEU A 674 4.11 2.44 22.08
N ALA A 675 4.95 1.51 22.55
CA ALA A 675 5.60 1.60 23.85
C ALA A 675 6.59 2.77 23.92
N LEU A 676 7.32 3.03 22.82
CA LEU A 676 8.27 4.13 22.72
C LEU A 676 7.55 5.48 22.79
N THR A 677 6.49 5.68 22.00
CA THR A 677 5.66 6.91 22.05
C THR A 677 5.06 7.14 23.44
N MET A 678 4.63 6.08 24.12
CA MET A 678 4.06 6.21 25.47
C MET A 678 5.11 6.63 26.48
N VAL A 679 6.31 6.04 26.44
CA VAL A 679 7.40 6.32 27.39
C VAL A 679 8.09 7.66 27.14
N ALA A 680 8.15 8.13 25.89
CA ALA A 680 8.75 9.42 25.54
C ALA A 680 8.08 10.62 26.21
N SER A 681 6.81 10.48 26.63
CA SER A 681 6.03 11.54 27.29
C SER A 681 6.53 11.92 28.70
N ASP A 682 7.34 11.07 29.35
CA ASP A 682 8.03 11.35 30.62
C ASP A 682 9.18 10.35 30.89
N PRO A 683 10.42 10.67 30.47
CA PRO A 683 11.55 9.75 30.57
C PRO A 683 12.03 9.45 32.00
N ALA A 684 11.76 10.33 32.97
CA ALA A 684 12.24 10.19 34.34
C ALA A 684 11.51 9.06 35.10
N ALA A 685 10.22 8.85 34.82
CA ALA A 685 9.42 7.79 35.43
C ALA A 685 9.70 6.39 34.84
N ALA A 686 10.13 6.32 33.58
CA ALA A 686 10.49 5.07 32.89
C ALA A 686 11.66 4.31 33.55
N VAL A 687 12.49 5.03 34.32
CA VAL A 687 13.64 4.48 35.05
C VAL A 687 13.22 3.67 36.29
N GLN A 688 12.02 3.88 36.85
CA GLN A 688 11.58 3.28 38.12
C GLN A 688 10.82 1.94 38.02
N VAL A 689 10.57 1.42 36.80
CA VAL A 689 9.80 0.18 36.58
C VAL A 689 10.56 -1.06 37.10
N ARG A 690 10.03 -1.72 38.14
CA ARG A 690 10.64 -2.88 38.83
C ARG A 690 10.85 -4.12 37.92
N GLY A 691 11.83 -4.95 38.26
CA GLY A 691 12.24 -6.14 37.50
C GLY A 691 11.31 -7.37 37.62
N ASP A 692 10.62 -7.55 38.74
CA ASP A 692 9.88 -8.81 39.04
C ASP A 692 8.54 -8.95 38.31
N SER A 693 7.93 -7.84 37.89
CA SER A 693 6.72 -7.86 37.04
C SER A 693 7.03 -8.32 35.62
N ARG A 694 8.28 -8.23 35.17
CA ARG A 694 8.69 -8.42 33.76
C ARG A 694 8.52 -9.85 33.27
N ARG A 695 8.93 -10.86 34.05
CA ARG A 695 8.83 -12.27 33.64
C ARG A 695 7.39 -12.74 33.45
N ARG A 696 6.48 -12.36 34.36
CA ARG A 696 5.07 -12.80 34.32
C ARG A 696 4.28 -12.26 33.12
N TRP A 697 4.53 -11.01 32.72
CA TRP A 697 3.84 -10.40 31.57
C TRP A 697 4.51 -10.73 30.24
N TRP A 698 5.82 -10.99 30.23
CA TRP A 698 6.54 -11.50 29.06
C TRP A 698 5.98 -12.84 28.57
N ASP A 699 5.62 -13.74 29.50
CA ASP A 699 5.00 -15.03 29.18
C ASP A 699 3.60 -14.90 28.56
N ARG A 700 2.94 -13.73 28.69
CA ARG A 700 1.64 -13.41 28.06
C ARG A 700 1.77 -12.65 26.74
N GLY A 701 3.00 -12.50 26.23
CA GLY A 701 3.30 -11.82 24.98
C GLY A 701 3.61 -10.32 25.11
N THR A 702 4.29 -9.77 24.10
CA THR A 702 4.91 -8.43 24.13
C THR A 702 3.93 -7.28 24.33
N HIS A 703 2.69 -7.41 23.86
CA HIS A 703 1.63 -6.41 24.04
C HIS A 703 1.12 -6.35 25.50
N GLY A 704 1.03 -7.50 26.17
CA GLY A 704 0.73 -7.60 27.59
C GLY A 704 1.79 -6.95 28.45
N PHE A 705 3.05 -7.12 28.07
CA PHE A 705 4.19 -6.46 28.72
C PHE A 705 4.15 -4.93 28.59
N VAL A 706 3.94 -4.39 27.38
CA VAL A 706 3.90 -2.93 27.15
C VAL A 706 2.77 -2.26 27.94
N LEU A 707 1.55 -2.81 27.89
CA LEU A 707 0.40 -2.22 28.58
C LEU A 707 0.47 -2.37 30.10
N ALA A 708 1.11 -3.41 30.63
CA ALA A 708 1.35 -3.55 32.06
C ALA A 708 2.37 -2.53 32.59
N VAL A 709 3.44 -2.29 31.84
CA VAL A 709 4.43 -1.23 32.15
C VAL A 709 3.77 0.15 32.07
N TYR A 710 2.92 0.36 31.07
CA TYR A 710 2.15 1.59 30.91
C TYR A 710 1.17 1.85 32.06
N TRP A 711 0.42 0.82 32.48
CA TRP A 711 -0.50 0.91 33.61
C TRP A 711 0.22 1.34 34.90
N GLU A 712 1.35 0.70 35.23
CA GLU A 712 2.12 1.07 36.43
C GLU A 712 2.56 2.53 36.42
N TRP A 713 2.96 3.05 35.26
CA TRP A 713 3.30 4.46 35.08
C TRP A 713 2.08 5.38 35.23
N ALA A 714 1.01 5.13 34.47
CA ALA A 714 -0.17 5.98 34.45
C ALA A 714 -0.88 6.00 35.81
N ARG A 715 -0.87 4.87 36.54
CA ARG A 715 -1.45 4.74 37.88
C ARG A 715 -0.84 5.73 38.86
N VAL A 716 0.49 5.83 38.93
CA VAL A 716 1.17 6.72 39.90
C VAL A 716 0.79 8.18 39.67
N ARG A 717 0.67 8.61 38.41
CA ARG A 717 0.29 9.99 38.07
C ARG A 717 -1.20 10.25 38.26
N LEU A 718 -2.07 9.34 37.78
CA LEU A 718 -3.51 9.46 37.98
C LEU A 718 -3.89 9.48 39.45
N GLN A 719 -3.15 8.77 40.31
CA GLN A 719 -3.39 8.79 41.75
C GLN A 719 -3.18 10.18 42.38
N VAL A 720 -2.38 11.05 41.75
CA VAL A 720 -2.14 12.43 42.19
C VAL A 720 -3.06 13.41 41.48
N GLU A 721 -3.21 13.30 40.16
CA GLU A 721 -3.93 14.27 39.33
C GLU A 721 -5.46 14.07 39.34
N ALA A 722 -5.92 12.82 39.33
CA ALA A 722 -7.34 12.48 39.27
C ALA A 722 -7.63 11.14 39.99
N PRO A 723 -7.61 11.11 41.35
CA PRO A 723 -7.80 9.88 42.12
C PRO A 723 -9.10 9.13 41.80
N ALA A 724 -10.18 9.87 41.53
CA ALA A 724 -11.46 9.31 41.11
C ALA A 724 -11.37 8.53 39.79
N GLY A 725 -10.43 8.87 38.90
CA GLY A 725 -10.19 8.17 37.64
C GLY A 725 -9.61 6.76 37.86
N VAL A 726 -8.70 6.61 38.83
CA VAL A 726 -8.15 5.29 39.21
C VAL A 726 -9.27 4.37 39.69
N GLU A 727 -10.17 4.90 40.51
CA GLU A 727 -11.31 4.13 41.04
C GLU A 727 -12.31 3.75 39.95
N LEU A 728 -12.59 4.67 39.01
CA LEU A 728 -13.44 4.36 37.86
C LEU A 728 -12.82 3.26 37.00
N LEU A 729 -11.52 3.33 36.75
CA LEU A 729 -10.81 2.32 35.96
C LEU A 729 -10.79 0.95 36.66
N ARG A 730 -10.68 0.91 38.00
CA ARG A 730 -10.80 -0.31 38.79
C ARG A 730 -12.17 -0.96 38.69
N ILE A 731 -13.24 -0.16 38.60
CA ILE A 731 -14.60 -0.65 38.34
C ILE A 731 -14.70 -1.19 36.91
N LEU A 732 -14.32 -0.38 35.91
CA LEU A 732 -14.35 -0.73 34.49
C LEU A 732 -13.51 -1.97 34.16
N ALA A 733 -12.47 -2.23 34.94
CA ALA A 733 -11.64 -3.41 34.78
C ALA A 733 -12.45 -4.71 34.95
N PHE A 734 -13.59 -4.74 35.64
CA PHE A 734 -14.42 -5.95 35.81
C PHE A 734 -15.59 -6.06 34.82
N PHE A 735 -15.72 -5.11 33.90
CA PHE A 735 -16.63 -5.25 32.76
C PHE A 735 -15.98 -6.11 31.68
N ALA A 736 -16.82 -6.61 30.77
CA ALA A 736 -16.36 -7.21 29.52
C ALA A 736 -15.61 -6.16 28.65
N PRO A 737 -14.70 -6.56 27.74
CA PRO A 737 -13.85 -5.64 26.97
C PRO A 737 -14.57 -4.80 25.89
N GLU A 738 -15.90 -4.90 25.81
CA GLU A 738 -16.78 -4.15 24.93
C GLU A 738 -17.05 -2.72 25.47
N PRO A 739 -17.61 -1.81 24.65
CA PRO A 739 -17.94 -0.46 25.10
C PRO A 739 -19.02 -0.42 26.21
N VAL A 740 -18.65 0.13 27.37
CA VAL A 740 -19.53 0.32 28.52
C VAL A 740 -20.31 1.64 28.36
N PRO A 741 -21.65 1.64 28.43
CA PRO A 741 -22.44 2.86 28.24
C PRO A 741 -22.23 3.86 29.38
N LEU A 742 -21.98 5.13 29.03
CA LEU A 742 -21.77 6.22 30.00
C LEU A 742 -23.00 6.47 30.88
N SER A 743 -24.20 6.22 30.35
CA SER A 743 -25.46 6.35 31.09
C SER A 743 -25.50 5.47 32.34
N LEU A 744 -24.76 4.35 32.37
CA LEU A 744 -24.65 3.48 33.54
C LEU A 744 -24.11 4.24 34.76
N PHE A 745 -23.16 5.14 34.51
CA PHE A 745 -22.48 5.95 35.52
C PHE A 745 -23.28 7.22 35.82
N VAL A 746 -23.75 7.91 34.79
CA VAL A 746 -24.47 9.19 34.93
C VAL A 746 -25.85 9.02 35.57
N ASP A 747 -26.59 7.96 35.23
CA ASP A 747 -27.96 7.77 35.73
C ASP A 747 -28.00 7.20 37.16
N THR A 748 -26.91 6.57 37.62
CA THR A 748 -26.88 5.83 38.90
C THR A 748 -25.69 6.15 39.82
N PRO A 749 -25.32 7.42 40.04
CA PRO A 749 -24.14 7.76 40.83
C PRO A 749 -24.23 7.28 42.29
N ALA A 750 -25.43 7.24 42.86
CA ALA A 750 -25.67 6.77 44.22
C ALA A 750 -25.22 5.33 44.50
N VAL A 751 -25.02 4.52 43.45
CA VAL A 751 -24.61 3.11 43.56
C VAL A 751 -23.10 2.97 43.78
N VAL A 752 -22.31 4.03 43.55
CA VAL A 752 -20.84 4.02 43.66
C VAL A 752 -20.36 4.23 45.10
N ASP A 753 -19.64 3.25 45.65
CA ASP A 753 -19.14 3.29 47.02
C ASP A 753 -18.07 4.35 47.26
N HIS A 754 -17.19 4.61 46.30
CA HIS A 754 -16.09 5.56 46.48
C HIS A 754 -16.59 7.02 46.53
N PRO A 755 -16.37 7.77 47.63
CA PRO A 755 -17.00 9.08 47.85
C PRO A 755 -16.59 10.12 46.82
N ASP A 756 -15.30 10.18 46.44
CA ASP A 756 -14.81 11.19 45.49
C ASP A 756 -15.27 10.91 44.06
N LEU A 757 -15.39 9.62 43.68
CA LEU A 757 -15.90 9.23 42.38
C LEU A 757 -17.40 9.51 42.30
N ARG A 758 -18.14 9.18 43.36
CA ARG A 758 -19.56 9.51 43.49
C ARG A 758 -19.82 11.02 43.40
N ALA A 759 -19.03 11.83 44.10
CA ALA A 759 -19.14 13.28 44.06
C ALA A 759 -18.81 13.83 42.66
N SER A 760 -17.80 13.28 42.00
CA SER A 760 -17.44 13.65 40.62
C SER A 760 -18.56 13.30 39.63
N MET A 761 -19.20 12.13 39.77
CA MET A 761 -20.31 11.68 38.94
C MET A 761 -21.61 12.47 39.14
N ALA A 762 -21.76 13.16 40.29
CA ALA A 762 -22.94 13.98 40.57
C ALA A 762 -22.99 15.27 39.73
N TYR A 763 -21.85 15.72 39.18
CA TYR A 763 -21.74 16.91 38.36
C TYR A 763 -21.07 16.60 37.02
N GLU A 764 -21.77 16.83 35.91
CA GLU A 764 -21.32 16.46 34.57
C GLU A 764 -19.94 17.03 34.21
N SER A 765 -19.65 18.27 34.62
CA SER A 765 -18.34 18.90 34.40
C SER A 765 -17.20 18.20 35.14
N SER A 766 -17.40 17.84 36.40
CA SER A 766 -16.40 17.14 37.23
C SER A 766 -16.19 15.71 36.75
N PHE A 767 -17.24 15.02 36.31
CA PHE A 767 -17.10 13.71 35.71
C PHE A 767 -16.36 13.79 34.36
N ALA A 768 -16.65 14.82 33.55
CA ALA A 768 -15.94 15.05 32.30
C ALA A 768 -14.44 15.30 32.50
N GLU A 769 -14.01 15.94 33.61
CA GLU A 769 -12.60 16.09 33.98
C GLU A 769 -11.94 14.75 34.32
N VAL A 770 -12.61 13.91 35.13
CA VAL A 770 -12.13 12.55 35.46
C VAL A 770 -11.95 11.70 34.20
N LEU A 771 -12.96 11.74 33.31
CA LEU A 771 -12.90 11.05 32.02
C LEU A 771 -11.86 11.65 31.08
N GLY A 772 -11.66 12.97 31.13
CA GLY A 772 -10.64 13.69 30.38
C GLY A 772 -9.24 13.29 30.80
N ALA A 773 -8.99 13.10 32.10
CA ALA A 773 -7.73 12.58 32.62
C ALA A 773 -7.47 11.16 32.11
N LEU A 774 -8.43 10.24 32.25
CA LEU A 774 -8.31 8.86 31.76
C LEU A 774 -8.02 8.78 30.26
N ARG A 775 -8.65 9.67 29.46
CA ARG A 775 -8.38 9.80 28.02
C ARG A 775 -7.01 10.42 27.73
N GLY A 776 -6.59 11.43 28.49
CA GLY A 776 -5.27 12.05 28.37
C GLY A 776 -4.15 11.02 28.56
N TYR A 777 -4.38 10.05 29.44
CA TYR A 777 -3.53 8.88 29.61
C TYR A 777 -3.91 7.69 28.70
N SER A 778 -4.71 7.84 27.64
CA SER A 778 -5.02 6.76 26.68
C SER A 778 -5.39 5.40 27.31
N LEU A 779 -5.92 5.38 28.55
CA LEU A 779 -6.28 4.16 29.29
C LEU A 779 -7.69 3.71 28.94
N VAL A 780 -8.49 4.65 28.44
CA VAL A 780 -9.88 4.46 28.06
C VAL A 780 -10.10 5.15 26.72
N GLU A 781 -10.72 4.45 25.78
CA GLU A 781 -11.29 5.05 24.59
C GLU A 781 -12.67 5.60 24.97
N ARG A 782 -12.88 6.90 24.74
CA ARG A 782 -14.11 7.61 25.10
C ARG A 782 -14.76 8.17 23.84
N THR A 783 -16.05 7.89 23.69
CA THR A 783 -16.96 8.66 22.84
C THR A 783 -17.94 9.45 23.71
N ASP A 784 -18.89 10.15 23.09
CA ASP A 784 -19.93 10.87 23.83
C ASP A 784 -20.90 9.93 24.56
N GLU A 785 -20.94 8.64 24.20
CA GLU A 785 -21.93 7.68 24.73
C GLU A 785 -21.33 6.47 25.48
N HIS A 786 -20.05 6.14 25.29
CA HIS A 786 -19.45 4.95 25.88
C HIS A 786 -17.97 5.10 26.28
N LEU A 787 -17.54 4.21 27.17
CA LEU A 787 -16.16 4.03 27.64
C LEU A 787 -15.69 2.62 27.32
N GLN A 788 -14.52 2.48 26.73
CA GLN A 788 -13.92 1.18 26.47
C GLN A 788 -12.51 1.10 27.05
N VAL A 789 -12.25 0.05 27.81
CA VAL A 789 -10.93 -0.22 28.40
C VAL A 789 -10.32 -1.40 27.68
N HIS A 790 -9.09 -1.25 27.23
CA HIS A 790 -8.38 -2.33 26.54
C HIS A 790 -8.25 -3.56 27.47
N PRO A 791 -8.50 -4.81 27.01
CA PRO A 791 -8.51 -6.01 27.86
C PRO A 791 -7.24 -6.22 28.70
N LEU A 792 -6.08 -5.88 28.13
CA LEU A 792 -4.80 -5.96 28.85
C LEU A 792 -4.63 -4.89 29.93
N VAL A 793 -5.22 -3.69 29.77
CA VAL A 793 -5.28 -2.69 30.83
C VAL A 793 -6.19 -3.19 31.95
N GLN A 794 -7.35 -3.78 31.61
CA GLN A 794 -8.22 -4.42 32.60
C GLN A 794 -7.48 -5.53 33.37
N ALA A 795 -6.72 -6.38 32.68
CA ALA A 795 -5.92 -7.43 33.32
C ALA A 795 -4.85 -6.85 34.26
N ALA A 796 -4.13 -5.80 33.83
CA ALA A 796 -3.11 -5.15 34.65
C ALA A 796 -3.72 -4.49 35.90
N VAL A 797 -4.88 -3.84 35.77
CA VAL A 797 -5.62 -3.26 36.89
C VAL A 797 -6.10 -4.33 37.86
N ARG A 798 -6.65 -5.45 37.35
CA ARG A 798 -7.09 -6.58 38.20
C ARG A 798 -5.93 -7.17 39.00
N GLU A 799 -4.75 -7.30 38.40
CA GLU A 799 -3.57 -7.86 39.07
C GLU A 799 -2.93 -6.94 40.12
N ASP A 800 -3.09 -5.62 39.98
CA ASP A 800 -2.68 -4.64 41.00
C ASP A 800 -3.57 -4.71 42.26
N LEU A 801 -4.74 -5.36 42.16
CA LEU A 801 -5.68 -5.50 43.27
C LEU A 801 -5.45 -6.80 44.06
N THR A 802 -5.60 -6.71 45.38
CA THR A 802 -5.70 -7.90 46.25
C THR A 802 -6.96 -8.70 45.93
N ALA A 803 -7.02 -9.99 46.29
CA ALA A 803 -8.22 -10.81 46.08
C ALA A 803 -9.50 -10.19 46.69
N ALA A 804 -9.37 -9.56 47.87
CA ALA A 804 -10.46 -8.82 48.50
C ALA A 804 -10.85 -7.55 47.70
N GLY A 805 -9.86 -6.82 47.15
CA GLY A 805 -10.10 -5.68 46.28
C GLY A 805 -10.79 -6.06 44.96
N GLN A 806 -10.35 -7.15 44.33
CA GLN A 806 -10.99 -7.66 43.12
C GLN A 806 -12.46 -8.03 43.37
N GLU A 807 -12.75 -8.67 44.50
CA GLU A 807 -14.14 -8.96 44.90
C GLU A 807 -14.97 -7.68 45.08
N ALA A 808 -14.43 -6.67 45.77
CA ALA A 808 -15.13 -5.41 46.01
C ALA A 808 -15.46 -4.66 44.71
N PHE A 809 -14.49 -4.49 43.81
CA PHE A 809 -14.71 -3.78 42.54
C PHE A 809 -15.59 -4.56 41.57
N ARG A 810 -15.51 -5.90 41.56
CA ARG A 810 -16.44 -6.73 40.78
C ARG A 810 -17.87 -6.55 41.26
N ARG A 811 -18.13 -6.63 42.57
CA ARG A 811 -19.46 -6.38 43.15
C ARG A 811 -19.96 -4.97 42.87
N GLN A 812 -19.06 -3.98 42.84
CA GLN A 812 -19.39 -2.62 42.45
C GLN A 812 -19.88 -2.53 41.00
N GLY A 813 -19.17 -3.18 40.05
CA GLY A 813 -19.59 -3.26 38.65
C GLY A 813 -20.92 -4.01 38.47
N GLU A 814 -21.10 -5.12 39.19
CA GLU A 814 -22.34 -5.90 39.19
C GLU A 814 -23.55 -5.08 39.70
N ARG A 815 -23.37 -4.27 40.75
CA ARG A 815 -24.43 -3.37 41.23
C ARG A 815 -24.82 -2.31 40.19
N LEU A 816 -23.85 -1.79 39.44
CA LEU A 816 -24.10 -0.85 38.35
C LEU A 816 -24.91 -1.52 37.23
N LEU A 817 -24.55 -2.74 36.82
CA LEU A 817 -25.31 -3.51 35.83
C LEU A 817 -26.76 -3.73 36.26
N VAL A 818 -26.98 -4.07 37.54
CA VAL A 818 -28.30 -4.28 38.13
C VAL A 818 -29.13 -2.98 38.20
N SER A 819 -28.50 -1.83 38.40
CA SER A 819 -29.20 -0.54 38.49
C SER A 819 -29.59 0.04 37.14
N ALA A 820 -29.18 -0.58 36.04
CA ALA A 820 -29.50 -0.12 34.70
C ALA A 820 -31.01 -0.21 34.40
N ARG A 821 -31.58 0.88 33.85
CA ARG A 821 -32.99 0.96 33.48
C ARG A 821 -33.22 0.43 32.07
N LEU A 822 -33.33 -0.89 31.95
CA LEU A 822 -33.43 -1.56 30.65
C LEU A 822 -34.81 -1.41 29.99
N GLY A 823 -35.91 -1.46 30.73
CA GLY A 823 -37.27 -1.42 30.17
C GLY A 823 -37.84 -2.82 29.95
N ASP A 824 -38.79 -2.95 29.01
CA ASP A 824 -39.42 -4.23 28.65
C ASP A 824 -38.64 -4.89 27.50
N PRO A 825 -38.16 -6.15 27.63
CA PRO A 825 -37.44 -6.82 26.54
C PRO A 825 -38.29 -7.05 25.28
N ALA A 826 -39.63 -7.01 25.38
CA ALA A 826 -40.52 -7.12 24.23
C ALA A 826 -40.72 -5.79 23.48
N ASP A 827 -40.29 -4.66 24.03
CA ASP A 827 -40.39 -3.34 23.39
C ASP A 827 -39.12 -3.05 22.59
N PRO A 828 -39.17 -2.93 21.24
CA PRO A 828 -38.00 -2.64 20.42
C PRO A 828 -37.25 -1.36 20.81
N ARG A 829 -37.92 -0.40 21.46
CA ARG A 829 -37.29 0.84 21.94
C ARG A 829 -36.29 0.61 23.08
N SER A 830 -36.41 -0.50 23.81
CA SER A 830 -35.52 -0.88 24.91
C SER A 830 -34.26 -1.62 24.45
N TRP A 831 -34.33 -2.28 23.28
CA TRP A 831 -33.31 -3.19 22.76
C TRP A 831 -31.89 -2.60 22.67
N PRO A 832 -31.68 -1.32 22.30
CA PRO A 832 -30.33 -0.75 22.31
C PRO A 832 -29.63 -0.87 23.67
N ARG A 833 -30.36 -0.70 24.78
CA ARG A 833 -29.79 -0.81 26.13
C ARG A 833 -29.46 -2.25 26.49
N TYR A 834 -30.34 -3.20 26.13
CA TYR A 834 -30.07 -4.62 26.31
C TYR A 834 -28.83 -5.06 25.53
N ARG A 835 -28.70 -4.62 24.26
CA ARG A 835 -27.54 -4.91 23.42
C ARG A 835 -26.23 -4.43 24.04
N GLN A 836 -26.22 -3.21 24.57
CA GLN A 836 -25.04 -2.63 25.22
C GLN A 836 -24.63 -3.38 26.49
N LEU A 837 -25.58 -3.86 27.29
CA LEU A 837 -25.26 -4.53 28.57
C LEU A 837 -25.05 -6.04 28.46
N LEU A 838 -25.53 -6.68 27.39
CA LEU A 838 -25.41 -8.12 27.18
C LEU A 838 -23.99 -8.66 27.42
N PRO A 839 -22.91 -8.14 26.79
CA PRO A 839 -21.57 -8.68 26.99
C PRO A 839 -21.11 -8.56 28.45
N HIS A 840 -21.44 -7.45 29.11
CA HIS A 840 -21.02 -7.18 30.47
C HIS A 840 -21.72 -8.06 31.51
N VAL A 841 -23.01 -8.35 31.32
CA VAL A 841 -23.73 -9.27 32.21
C VAL A 841 -23.26 -10.71 32.02
N LEU A 842 -22.97 -11.13 30.79
CA LEU A 842 -22.45 -12.47 30.51
C LEU A 842 -21.05 -12.70 31.11
N ALA A 843 -20.23 -11.64 31.21
CA ALA A 843 -18.93 -11.69 31.88
C ALA A 843 -19.01 -11.67 33.43
N ALA A 844 -20.13 -11.24 34.01
CA ALA A 844 -20.34 -11.20 35.46
C ALA A 844 -20.64 -12.60 36.04
N ASP A 845 -20.47 -12.78 37.36
CA ASP A 845 -20.88 -14.03 38.03
C ASP A 845 -22.37 -14.00 38.39
N TRP A 846 -23.21 -13.97 37.35
CA TRP A 846 -24.65 -13.76 37.47
C TRP A 846 -25.40 -14.84 38.26
N VAL A 847 -24.79 -15.99 38.52
CA VAL A 847 -25.40 -17.08 39.29
C VAL A 847 -25.46 -16.74 40.79
N ARG A 848 -24.47 -16.01 41.31
CA ARG A 848 -24.35 -15.76 42.76
C ARG A 848 -25.32 -14.71 43.29
N GLY A 849 -25.68 -13.71 42.48
CA GLY A 849 -26.54 -12.61 42.90
C GLY A 849 -27.98 -12.73 42.40
N PRO A 850 -29.02 -12.66 43.25
CA PRO A 850 -30.43 -12.78 42.81
C PRO A 850 -30.83 -11.71 41.78
N ALA A 851 -30.29 -10.49 41.90
CA ALA A 851 -30.60 -9.43 40.95
C ALA A 851 -29.94 -9.65 39.58
N LEU A 852 -28.73 -10.22 39.53
CA LEU A 852 -28.09 -10.59 38.26
C LEU A 852 -28.78 -11.80 37.61
N ARG A 853 -29.30 -12.75 38.41
CA ARG A 853 -30.13 -13.85 37.90
C ARG A 853 -31.39 -13.34 37.22
N ALA A 854 -32.05 -12.33 37.80
CA ALA A 854 -33.18 -11.68 37.15
C ALA A 854 -32.75 -10.96 35.86
N LEU A 855 -31.60 -10.28 35.88
CA LEU A 855 -31.07 -9.54 34.73
C LEU A 855 -30.72 -10.45 33.54
N VAL A 856 -30.09 -11.62 33.78
CA VAL A 856 -29.74 -12.57 32.70
C VAL A 856 -30.97 -13.21 32.08
N LEU A 857 -32.03 -13.45 32.87
CA LEU A 857 -33.34 -13.91 32.35
C LEU A 857 -33.98 -12.86 31.44
N LEU A 858 -33.91 -11.56 31.80
CA LEU A 858 -34.40 -10.47 30.95
C LEU A 858 -33.59 -10.35 29.65
N LEU A 859 -32.27 -10.56 29.69
CA LEU A 859 -31.42 -10.57 28.50
C LEU A 859 -31.74 -11.75 27.57
N CYS A 860 -32.03 -12.92 28.13
CA CYS A 860 -32.50 -14.06 27.35
C CYS A 860 -33.85 -13.75 26.66
N GLY A 861 -34.79 -13.11 27.38
CA GLY A 861 -36.05 -12.62 26.81
C GLY A 861 -35.84 -11.61 25.68
N TYR A 862 -34.87 -10.69 25.82
CA TYR A 862 -34.48 -9.77 24.75
C TYR A 862 -33.93 -10.51 23.52
N LEU A 863 -33.06 -11.50 23.70
CA LEU A 863 -32.50 -12.27 22.57
C LEU A 863 -33.60 -12.99 21.79
N SER A 864 -34.57 -13.58 22.49
CA SER A 864 -35.74 -14.20 21.89
C SER A 864 -36.62 -13.16 21.15
N ALA A 865 -37.02 -12.07 21.81
CA ALA A 865 -37.84 -11.03 21.21
C ALA A 865 -37.19 -10.32 20.01
N SER A 866 -35.85 -10.22 19.99
CA SER A 866 -35.09 -9.66 18.86
C SER A 866 -34.82 -10.65 17.73
N GLY A 867 -35.38 -11.87 17.79
CA GLY A 867 -35.28 -12.89 16.75
C GLY A 867 -34.01 -13.74 16.78
N GLN A 868 -33.15 -13.58 17.79
CA GLN A 868 -31.91 -14.34 17.97
C GLN A 868 -32.15 -15.64 18.75
N VAL A 869 -33.07 -16.47 18.25
CA VAL A 869 -33.62 -17.64 18.95
C VAL A 869 -32.53 -18.64 19.37
N GLU A 870 -31.55 -18.94 18.53
CA GLU A 870 -30.46 -19.87 18.85
C GLU A 870 -29.52 -19.36 19.96
N ARG A 871 -29.22 -18.06 19.96
CA ARG A 871 -28.43 -17.43 21.04
C ARG A 871 -29.22 -17.42 22.34
N ALA A 872 -30.52 -17.14 22.27
CA ALA A 872 -31.41 -17.21 23.42
C ALA A 872 -31.46 -18.63 23.99
N ARG A 873 -31.52 -19.66 23.13
CA ARG A 873 -31.60 -21.08 23.54
C ARG A 873 -30.34 -21.49 24.28
N THR A 874 -29.18 -21.22 23.67
CA THR A 874 -27.87 -21.50 24.28
C THR A 874 -27.73 -20.82 25.65
N LEU A 875 -28.17 -19.56 25.77
CA LEU A 875 -28.13 -18.85 27.04
C LEU A 875 -29.12 -19.45 28.06
N ALA A 876 -30.34 -19.80 27.64
CA ALA A 876 -31.35 -20.41 28.49
C ALA A 876 -30.92 -21.78 29.03
N ASP A 877 -30.29 -22.62 28.19
CA ASP A 877 -29.70 -23.90 28.60
C ASP A 877 -28.62 -23.68 29.66
N THR A 878 -27.71 -22.73 29.40
CA THR A 878 -26.65 -22.36 30.35
C THR A 878 -27.23 -21.83 31.67
N ILE A 879 -28.32 -21.05 31.62
CA ILE A 879 -29.02 -20.56 32.81
C ILE A 879 -29.57 -21.73 33.63
N VAL A 880 -30.28 -22.65 33.00
CA VAL A 880 -30.88 -23.82 33.69
C VAL A 880 -29.79 -24.71 34.27
N GLU A 881 -28.73 -25.01 33.52
CA GLU A 881 -27.60 -25.80 33.97
C GLU A 881 -26.95 -25.17 35.20
N ARG A 882 -26.55 -23.89 35.12
CA ARG A 882 -25.84 -23.21 36.21
C ARG A 882 -26.73 -22.95 37.42
N PHE A 883 -28.02 -22.65 37.23
CA PHE A 883 -28.97 -22.51 38.35
C PHE A 883 -29.21 -23.85 39.03
N THR A 884 -29.37 -24.93 38.28
CA THR A 884 -29.54 -26.27 38.85
C THR A 884 -28.30 -26.70 39.64
N ALA A 885 -27.11 -26.45 39.11
CA ALA A 885 -25.85 -26.79 39.77
C ALA A 885 -25.64 -26.02 41.09
N LEU A 886 -25.99 -24.72 41.15
CA LEU A 886 -25.76 -23.90 42.35
C LEU A 886 -26.92 -23.92 43.34
N LEU A 887 -28.16 -23.87 42.86
CA LEU A 887 -29.38 -23.65 43.67
C LEU A 887 -30.22 -24.92 43.83
N GLY A 888 -30.01 -25.92 42.96
CA GLY A 888 -30.81 -27.14 42.89
C GLY A 888 -31.96 -27.06 41.88
N ALA A 889 -32.51 -28.22 41.52
CA ALA A 889 -33.62 -28.34 40.56
C ALA A 889 -34.94 -27.77 41.11
N GLU A 890 -35.16 -27.84 42.42
CA GLU A 890 -36.36 -27.36 43.12
C GLU A 890 -36.17 -25.95 43.69
N HIS A 891 -35.62 -25.04 42.89
CA HIS A 891 -35.43 -23.65 43.27
C HIS A 891 -36.25 -22.70 42.38
N ARG A 892 -36.79 -21.62 42.96
CA ARG A 892 -37.61 -20.61 42.25
C ARG A 892 -36.92 -20.09 40.98
N ASP A 893 -35.65 -19.71 41.09
CA ASP A 893 -34.90 -19.16 39.96
C ASP A 893 -34.61 -20.23 38.89
N THR A 894 -34.34 -21.48 39.28
CA THR A 894 -34.20 -22.60 38.34
C THR A 894 -35.50 -22.82 37.57
N ALA A 895 -36.65 -22.74 38.24
CA ALA A 895 -37.95 -22.81 37.59
C ALA A 895 -38.22 -21.62 36.65
N SER A 896 -37.67 -20.43 36.96
CA SER A 896 -37.68 -19.29 36.04
C SER A 896 -36.79 -19.51 34.82
N GLY A 897 -35.62 -20.14 34.99
CA GLY A 897 -34.80 -20.61 33.87
C GLY A 897 -35.55 -21.59 32.97
N LEU A 898 -36.18 -22.61 33.56
CA LEU A 898 -36.99 -23.60 32.82
C LEU A 898 -38.15 -22.96 32.07
N HIS A 899 -38.83 -21.98 32.68
CA HIS A 899 -39.90 -21.23 32.04
C HIS A 899 -39.42 -20.46 30.79
N VAL A 900 -38.26 -19.81 30.88
CA VAL A 900 -37.66 -19.10 29.75
C VAL A 900 -37.18 -20.08 28.68
N LEU A 901 -36.49 -21.16 29.07
CA LEU A 901 -36.03 -22.19 28.14
C LEU A 901 -37.19 -22.83 27.39
N ALA A 902 -38.32 -23.11 28.05
CA ALA A 902 -39.51 -23.63 27.39
C ALA A 902 -40.02 -22.66 26.31
N GLY A 903 -40.08 -21.36 26.60
CA GLY A 903 -40.49 -20.34 25.63
C GLY A 903 -39.56 -20.28 24.41
N VAL A 904 -38.26 -20.24 24.64
CA VAL A 904 -37.27 -20.19 23.55
C VAL A 904 -37.23 -21.48 22.73
N THR A 905 -37.35 -22.64 23.37
CA THR A 905 -37.39 -23.95 22.70
C THR A 905 -38.64 -24.06 21.80
N TRP A 906 -39.76 -23.49 22.24
CA TRP A 906 -40.97 -23.40 21.44
C TRP A 906 -40.80 -22.50 20.21
N GLU A 907 -40.10 -21.38 20.33
CA GLU A 907 -39.74 -20.50 19.21
C GLU A 907 -38.76 -21.17 18.24
N ALA A 908 -37.82 -21.98 18.74
CA ALA A 908 -36.90 -22.78 17.93
C ALA A 908 -37.60 -23.93 17.17
N GLY A 909 -38.85 -24.23 17.51
CA GLY A 909 -39.71 -25.18 16.80
C GLY A 909 -39.80 -26.57 17.42
N ASP A 910 -39.05 -26.86 18.49
CA ASP A 910 -39.15 -28.13 19.21
C ASP A 910 -40.34 -28.08 20.20
N ARG A 911 -41.52 -28.48 19.69
CA ARG A 911 -42.78 -28.36 20.43
C ARG A 911 -42.87 -29.36 21.59
N GLU A 912 -42.29 -30.54 21.43
CA GLU A 912 -42.35 -31.62 22.43
C GLU A 912 -41.48 -31.27 23.64
N GLU A 913 -40.21 -30.92 23.41
CA GLU A 913 -39.29 -30.53 24.48
C GLU A 913 -39.80 -29.28 25.23
N ALA A 914 -40.29 -28.28 24.50
CA ALA A 914 -40.86 -27.09 25.11
C ALA A 914 -42.03 -27.40 26.07
N CYS A 915 -42.92 -28.31 25.66
CA CYS A 915 -44.05 -28.73 26.47
C CYS A 915 -43.59 -29.41 27.78
N ASP A 916 -42.60 -30.30 27.70
CA ASP A 916 -42.05 -30.99 28.86
C ASP A 916 -41.36 -30.02 29.83
N LEU A 917 -40.59 -29.07 29.31
CA LEU A 917 -39.94 -28.02 30.10
C LEU A 917 -40.96 -27.09 30.77
N ALA A 918 -42.02 -26.69 30.07
CA ALA A 918 -43.09 -25.87 30.64
C ALA A 918 -43.85 -26.59 31.75
N ASN A 919 -44.11 -27.90 31.58
CA ASN A 919 -44.74 -28.71 32.62
C ASN A 919 -43.87 -28.75 33.88
N ARG A 920 -42.57 -29.05 33.73
CA ARG A 920 -41.61 -29.04 34.84
C ARG A 920 -41.54 -27.68 35.53
N ALA A 921 -41.48 -26.58 34.77
CA ALA A 921 -41.44 -25.23 35.33
C ALA A 921 -42.71 -24.90 36.13
N TRP A 922 -43.89 -25.33 35.63
CA TRP A 922 -45.16 -25.15 36.32
C TRP A 922 -45.25 -26.01 37.59
N GLU A 923 -44.89 -27.29 37.54
CA GLU A 923 -44.91 -28.19 38.70
C GLU A 923 -44.04 -27.66 39.84
N VAL A 924 -42.79 -27.27 39.55
CA VAL A 924 -41.87 -26.72 40.55
C VAL A 924 -42.42 -25.42 41.14
N ARG A 925 -42.91 -24.48 40.32
CA ARG A 925 -43.50 -23.23 40.83
C ARG A 925 -44.77 -23.46 41.64
N ARG A 926 -45.62 -24.40 41.23
CA ARG A 926 -46.85 -24.76 41.96
C ARG A 926 -46.53 -25.33 43.34
N GLN A 927 -45.51 -26.19 43.45
CA GLN A 927 -45.09 -26.76 44.72
C GLN A 927 -44.45 -25.71 45.64
N LEU A 928 -43.58 -24.83 45.10
CA LEU A 928 -42.81 -23.86 45.89
C LEU A 928 -43.60 -22.59 46.25
N LEU A 929 -44.42 -22.08 45.32
CA LEU A 929 -45.08 -20.77 45.42
C LEU A 929 -46.59 -20.88 45.62
N GLY A 930 -47.18 -22.05 45.40
CA GLY A 930 -48.62 -22.27 45.38
C GLY A 930 -49.25 -22.07 43.99
N ALA A 931 -50.51 -22.51 43.84
CA ALA A 931 -51.24 -22.50 42.58
C ALA A 931 -51.61 -21.07 42.11
N GLU A 932 -51.92 -20.18 43.04
CA GLU A 932 -52.40 -18.81 42.79
C GLU A 932 -51.27 -17.79 42.54
N HIS A 933 -50.00 -18.19 42.72
CA HIS A 933 -48.88 -17.27 42.56
C HIS A 933 -48.71 -16.83 41.10
N ARG A 934 -48.40 -15.54 40.89
CA ARG A 934 -48.23 -14.93 39.55
C ARG A 934 -47.31 -15.74 38.62
N ASP A 935 -46.14 -16.13 39.12
CA ASP A 935 -45.17 -16.93 38.34
C ASP A 935 -45.69 -18.34 38.00
N THR A 936 -46.50 -18.95 38.89
CA THR A 936 -47.14 -20.26 38.63
C THR A 936 -48.18 -20.13 37.53
N LEU A 937 -49.03 -19.11 37.59
CA LEU A 937 -50.05 -18.82 36.57
C LEU A 937 -49.41 -18.44 35.22
N ALA A 938 -48.25 -17.78 35.22
CA ALA A 938 -47.47 -17.53 34.01
C ALA A 938 -46.96 -18.82 33.37
N SER A 939 -46.42 -19.76 34.15
CA SER A 939 -46.02 -21.08 33.63
C SER A 939 -47.22 -21.91 33.16
N LEU A 940 -48.36 -21.85 33.85
CA LEU A 940 -49.58 -22.53 33.43
C LEU A 940 -50.09 -22.02 32.07
N ASN A 941 -49.99 -20.71 31.83
CA ASN A 941 -50.30 -20.12 30.54
C ASN A 941 -49.43 -20.69 29.42
N ASN A 942 -48.10 -20.73 29.62
CA ASN A 942 -47.19 -21.29 28.62
C ASN A 942 -47.45 -22.77 28.39
N LEU A 943 -47.68 -23.54 29.47
CA LEU A 943 -48.03 -24.96 29.38
C LEU A 943 -49.31 -25.18 28.54
N ALA A 944 -50.37 -24.40 28.78
CA ALA A 944 -51.60 -24.52 28.01
C ALA A 944 -51.40 -24.25 26.50
N VAL A 945 -50.61 -23.22 26.16
CA VAL A 945 -50.26 -22.90 24.75
C VAL A 945 -49.39 -23.99 24.12
N MET A 946 -48.45 -24.56 24.87
CA MET A 946 -47.53 -25.59 24.37
C MET A 946 -48.23 -26.94 24.21
N LEU A 947 -49.10 -27.34 25.15
CA LEU A 947 -49.98 -28.50 25.03
C LEU A 947 -50.82 -28.43 23.74
N TRP A 948 -51.34 -27.25 23.41
CA TRP A 948 -52.07 -27.02 22.18
C TRP A 948 -51.19 -27.28 20.94
N SER A 949 -49.94 -26.79 20.97
CA SER A 949 -49.01 -26.94 19.84
C SER A 949 -48.56 -28.39 19.58
N VAL A 950 -48.56 -29.26 20.60
CA VAL A 950 -48.29 -30.71 20.46
C VAL A 950 -49.56 -31.55 20.21
N GLY A 951 -50.71 -30.89 19.98
CA GLY A 951 -51.96 -31.56 19.63
C GLY A 951 -52.78 -32.11 20.81
N LYS A 952 -52.36 -31.87 22.07
CA LYS A 952 -53.11 -32.24 23.28
C LYS A 952 -54.22 -31.22 23.56
N ARG A 953 -55.19 -31.12 22.64
CA ARG A 953 -56.19 -30.04 22.58
C ARG A 953 -57.09 -29.96 23.81
N ASP A 954 -57.58 -31.10 24.31
CA ASP A 954 -58.48 -31.14 25.47
C ASP A 954 -57.77 -30.74 26.76
N GLU A 955 -56.54 -31.23 26.97
CA GLU A 955 -55.71 -30.85 28.12
C GLU A 955 -55.37 -29.35 28.06
N ALA A 956 -54.98 -28.83 26.90
CA ALA A 956 -54.68 -27.42 26.71
C ALA A 956 -55.87 -26.51 27.07
N LEU A 957 -57.07 -26.85 26.60
CA LEU A 957 -58.29 -26.11 26.92
C LEU A 957 -58.60 -26.19 28.41
N ALA A 958 -58.50 -27.36 29.03
CA ALA A 958 -58.74 -27.52 30.47
C ALA A 958 -57.76 -26.69 31.32
N GLN A 959 -56.46 -26.68 30.98
CA GLN A 959 -55.46 -25.86 31.68
C GLN A 959 -55.70 -24.36 31.46
N ASN A 960 -56.13 -23.95 30.26
CA ASN A 960 -56.49 -22.55 30.00
C ASN A 960 -57.76 -22.12 30.74
N GLU A 961 -58.78 -22.98 30.85
CA GLU A 961 -60.00 -22.69 31.61
C GLU A 961 -59.72 -22.57 33.11
N LEU A 962 -58.87 -23.44 33.66
CA LEU A 962 -58.35 -23.30 35.03
C LEU A 962 -57.66 -21.95 35.20
N LEU A 963 -56.67 -21.64 34.35
CA LEU A 963 -55.95 -20.36 34.38
C LEU A 963 -56.88 -19.15 34.32
N LEU A 964 -57.89 -19.18 33.44
CA LEU A 964 -58.85 -18.10 33.27
C LEU A 964 -59.72 -17.93 34.51
N SER A 965 -60.13 -19.02 35.16
CA SER A 965 -60.86 -18.99 36.43
C SER A 965 -60.02 -18.33 37.53
N GLU A 966 -58.80 -18.82 37.73
CA GLU A 966 -57.87 -18.32 38.75
C GLU A 966 -57.56 -16.83 38.56
N ARG A 967 -57.23 -16.41 37.32
CA ARG A 967 -56.94 -14.99 37.02
C ARG A 967 -58.16 -14.10 37.18
N ARG A 968 -59.37 -14.58 36.86
CA ARG A 968 -60.61 -13.82 37.06
C ARG A 968 -60.89 -13.57 38.54
N GLU A 969 -60.65 -14.56 39.38
CA GLU A 969 -60.83 -14.44 40.83
C GLU A 969 -59.78 -13.52 41.46
N LEU A 970 -58.50 -13.72 41.12
CA LEU A 970 -57.39 -12.99 41.73
C LEU A 970 -57.21 -11.56 41.23
N LEU A 971 -57.33 -11.35 39.91
CA LEU A 971 -56.98 -10.08 39.25
C LEU A 971 -58.23 -9.34 38.72
N GLY A 972 -59.37 -10.02 38.66
CA GLY A 972 -60.59 -9.51 38.06
C GLY A 972 -60.71 -9.82 36.55
N PRO A 973 -61.92 -9.66 35.99
CA PRO A 973 -62.22 -10.02 34.59
C PRO A 973 -61.62 -9.06 33.55
N ASP A 974 -61.16 -7.87 33.96
CA ASP A 974 -60.66 -6.82 33.07
C ASP A 974 -59.12 -6.71 33.08
N HIS A 975 -58.44 -7.46 33.95
CA HIS A 975 -56.99 -7.41 34.04
C HIS A 975 -56.32 -7.92 32.75
N PRO A 976 -55.23 -7.29 32.26
CA PRO A 976 -54.56 -7.69 31.02
C PRO A 976 -54.24 -9.19 30.93
N ASP A 977 -53.71 -9.79 32.00
CA ASP A 977 -53.40 -11.22 32.06
C ASP A 977 -54.66 -12.12 31.95
N THR A 978 -55.80 -11.67 32.49
CA THR A 978 -57.08 -12.37 32.35
C THR A 978 -57.58 -12.31 30.90
N LEU A 979 -57.39 -11.16 30.24
CA LEU A 979 -57.75 -10.97 28.84
C LEU A 979 -56.86 -11.78 27.90
N VAL A 980 -55.57 -11.97 28.22
CA VAL A 980 -54.69 -12.89 27.49
C VAL A 980 -55.20 -14.32 27.60
N ALA A 981 -55.58 -14.78 28.80
CA ALA A 981 -56.12 -16.13 28.98
C ALA A 981 -57.44 -16.32 28.20
N LEU A 982 -58.32 -15.31 28.18
CA LEU A 982 -59.57 -15.34 27.42
C LEU A 982 -59.35 -15.33 25.90
N GLY A 983 -58.37 -14.57 25.40
CA GLY A 983 -57.98 -14.60 23.99
C GLY A 983 -57.37 -15.95 23.58
N ASN A 984 -56.54 -16.55 24.43
CA ASN A 984 -56.03 -17.90 24.20
C ASN A 984 -57.17 -18.92 24.14
N ARG A 985 -58.19 -18.80 25.00
CA ARG A 985 -59.43 -19.60 24.90
C ARG A 985 -60.12 -19.42 23.55
N ALA A 986 -60.23 -18.18 23.06
CA ALA A 986 -60.82 -17.90 21.74
C ALA A 986 -60.06 -18.62 20.62
N THR A 987 -58.73 -18.55 20.61
CA THR A 987 -57.87 -19.24 19.64
C THR A 987 -58.02 -20.77 19.72
N MET A 988 -58.12 -21.34 20.93
CA MET A 988 -58.35 -22.77 21.11
C MET A 988 -59.74 -23.20 20.61
N LEU A 989 -60.78 -22.42 20.92
CA LEU A 989 -62.14 -22.66 20.45
C LEU A 989 -62.24 -22.57 18.92
N TYR A 990 -61.54 -21.61 18.31
CA TYR A 990 -61.41 -21.48 16.86
C TYR A 990 -60.84 -22.77 16.23
N GLY A 991 -59.73 -23.29 16.76
CA GLY A 991 -59.13 -24.51 16.26
C GLY A 991 -59.92 -25.80 16.54
N LEU A 992 -60.92 -25.74 17.44
CA LEU A 992 -61.92 -26.80 17.64
C LEU A 992 -63.17 -26.61 16.76
N GLY A 993 -63.22 -25.57 15.91
CA GLY A 993 -64.37 -25.27 15.05
C GLY A 993 -65.55 -24.61 15.77
N ARG A 994 -65.41 -24.21 17.04
CA ARG A 994 -66.44 -23.53 17.84
C ARG A 994 -66.40 -22.02 17.58
N LEU A 995 -66.65 -21.64 16.33
CA LEU A 995 -66.42 -20.28 15.83
C LEU A 995 -67.23 -19.22 16.59
N ASP A 996 -68.51 -19.46 16.89
CA ASP A 996 -69.37 -18.49 17.58
C ASP A 996 -68.87 -18.16 18.99
N GLU A 997 -68.43 -19.17 19.74
CA GLU A 997 -67.89 -18.98 21.09
C GLU A 997 -66.53 -18.28 21.05
N ALA A 998 -65.70 -18.61 20.05
CA ALA A 998 -64.43 -17.93 19.81
C ALA A 998 -64.65 -16.44 19.51
N LEU A 999 -65.59 -16.12 18.62
CA LEU A 999 -65.97 -14.74 18.28
C LEU A 999 -66.48 -13.98 19.50
N HIS A 1000 -67.34 -14.59 20.31
CA HIS A 1000 -67.84 -13.95 21.53
C HIS A 1000 -66.71 -13.64 22.54
N CYS A 1001 -65.77 -14.58 22.71
CA CYS A 1001 -64.61 -14.38 23.57
C CYS A 1001 -63.74 -13.22 23.06
N GLU A 1002 -63.42 -13.21 21.77
CA GLU A 1002 -62.52 -12.21 21.19
C GLU A 1002 -63.17 -10.81 21.13
N GLN A 1003 -64.48 -10.73 20.87
CA GLN A 1003 -65.24 -9.48 20.98
C GLN A 1003 -65.20 -8.93 22.41
N THR A 1004 -65.36 -9.80 23.42
CA THR A 1004 -65.25 -9.41 24.83
C THR A 1004 -63.85 -8.88 25.15
N VAL A 1005 -62.79 -9.55 24.65
CA VAL A 1005 -61.40 -9.11 24.81
C VAL A 1005 -61.17 -7.76 24.14
N HIS A 1006 -61.60 -7.60 22.89
CA HIS A 1006 -61.46 -6.36 22.12
C HIS A 1006 -62.18 -5.19 22.80
N ASP A 1007 -63.43 -5.37 23.24
CA ASP A 1007 -64.18 -4.32 23.91
C ASP A 1007 -63.54 -3.86 25.22
N LYS A 1008 -63.01 -4.80 26.02
CA LYS A 1008 -62.31 -4.47 27.27
C LYS A 1008 -60.99 -3.73 26.99
N ARG A 1009 -60.16 -4.22 26.04
CA ARG A 1009 -58.90 -3.56 25.64
C ARG A 1009 -59.12 -2.17 25.03
N ARG A 1010 -60.18 -2.02 24.23
CA ARG A 1010 -60.57 -0.74 23.63
C ARG A 1010 -60.92 0.32 24.69
N ARG A 1011 -61.58 -0.08 25.78
CA ARG A 1011 -61.94 0.83 26.88
C ARG A 1011 -60.75 1.16 27.78
N SER A 1012 -59.81 0.23 28.00
CA SER A 1012 -58.72 0.40 28.96
C SER A 1012 -57.44 1.00 28.38
N LEU A 1013 -57.11 0.74 27.11
CA LEU A 1013 -55.86 1.19 26.49
C LEU A 1013 -56.10 2.33 25.49
N SER A 1014 -56.84 2.03 24.42
CA SER A 1014 -57.28 2.93 23.34
C SER A 1014 -57.72 2.05 22.15
N PRO A 1015 -58.63 2.51 21.28
CA PRO A 1015 -58.95 1.83 20.02
C PRO A 1015 -57.74 1.56 19.11
N HIS A 1016 -56.73 2.44 19.14
CA HIS A 1016 -55.55 2.36 18.25
C HIS A 1016 -54.33 1.70 18.90
N HIS A 1017 -54.45 1.22 20.14
CA HIS A 1017 -53.34 0.53 20.81
C HIS A 1017 -53.02 -0.80 20.10
N PRO A 1018 -51.74 -1.16 19.85
CA PRO A 1018 -51.37 -2.36 19.10
C PRO A 1018 -52.05 -3.65 19.60
N VAL A 1019 -52.13 -3.85 20.92
CA VAL A 1019 -52.79 -5.01 21.54
C VAL A 1019 -54.31 -5.03 21.30
N THR A 1020 -54.96 -3.87 21.19
CA THR A 1020 -56.40 -3.78 20.83
C THR A 1020 -56.60 -4.15 19.36
N LEU A 1021 -55.69 -3.70 18.48
CA LEU A 1021 -55.70 -4.00 17.04
C LEU A 1021 -55.47 -5.48 16.76
N VAL A 1022 -54.60 -6.17 17.51
CA VAL A 1022 -54.46 -7.64 17.41
C VAL A 1022 -55.81 -8.35 17.62
N SER A 1023 -56.60 -7.89 18.59
CA SER A 1023 -57.91 -8.50 18.87
C SER A 1023 -58.90 -8.23 17.73
N LEU A 1024 -58.79 -7.07 17.08
CA LEU A 1024 -59.59 -6.71 15.92
C LEU A 1024 -59.25 -7.59 14.70
N GLY A 1025 -57.97 -7.88 14.47
CA GLY A 1025 -57.53 -8.81 13.43
C GLY A 1025 -57.98 -10.26 13.67
N ASN A 1026 -57.97 -10.71 14.92
CA ASN A 1026 -58.53 -12.02 15.29
C ASN A 1026 -60.05 -12.09 15.01
N ILE A 1027 -60.80 -11.03 15.34
CA ILE A 1027 -62.22 -10.91 14.99
C ILE A 1027 -62.44 -10.97 13.48
N ALA A 1028 -61.65 -10.24 12.69
CA ALA A 1028 -61.76 -10.25 11.23
C ALA A 1028 -61.56 -11.67 10.65
N THR A 1029 -60.55 -12.39 11.16
CA THR A 1029 -60.22 -13.76 10.74
C THR A 1029 -61.33 -14.75 11.13
N LEU A 1030 -61.94 -14.57 12.31
CA LEU A 1030 -63.09 -15.36 12.74
C LEU A 1030 -64.32 -15.12 11.86
N LEU A 1031 -64.60 -13.87 11.52
CA LEU A 1031 -65.69 -13.50 10.61
C LEU A 1031 -65.47 -14.07 9.21
N GLU A 1032 -64.25 -14.02 8.68
CA GLU A 1032 -63.87 -14.63 7.40
C GLU A 1032 -64.12 -16.15 7.44
N SER A 1033 -63.68 -16.83 8.50
CA SER A 1033 -63.88 -18.28 8.68
C SER A 1033 -65.34 -18.70 8.83
N MET A 1034 -66.22 -17.79 9.27
CA MET A 1034 -67.67 -17.98 9.30
C MET A 1034 -68.36 -17.68 7.96
N GLY A 1035 -67.63 -17.24 6.92
CA GLY A 1035 -68.20 -16.78 5.66
C GLY A 1035 -68.87 -15.40 5.72
N ARG A 1036 -68.64 -14.63 6.79
CA ARG A 1036 -69.17 -13.26 6.96
C ARG A 1036 -68.23 -12.24 6.31
N THR A 1037 -67.95 -12.42 5.02
CA THR A 1037 -66.90 -11.71 4.27
C THR A 1037 -67.07 -10.18 4.29
N ALA A 1038 -68.30 -9.68 4.24
CA ALA A 1038 -68.57 -8.23 4.30
C ALA A 1038 -68.14 -7.61 5.63
N GLU A 1039 -68.42 -8.29 6.73
CA GLU A 1039 -68.02 -7.83 8.06
C GLU A 1039 -66.51 -7.96 8.25
N ALA A 1040 -65.91 -9.07 7.79
CA ALA A 1040 -64.46 -9.26 7.81
C ALA A 1040 -63.72 -8.15 7.04
N ALA A 1041 -64.18 -7.79 5.83
CA ALA A 1041 -63.58 -6.72 5.04
C ALA A 1041 -63.67 -5.35 5.73
N MET A 1042 -64.80 -5.03 6.36
CA MET A 1042 -64.91 -3.80 7.16
C MET A 1042 -63.92 -3.80 8.32
N THR A 1043 -63.81 -4.93 9.03
CA THR A 1043 -62.89 -5.07 10.18
C THR A 1043 -61.42 -5.02 9.74
N TYR A 1044 -61.03 -5.63 8.63
CA TYR A 1044 -59.69 -5.50 8.05
C TYR A 1044 -59.38 -4.06 7.62
N GLY A 1045 -60.38 -3.31 7.13
CA GLY A 1045 -60.26 -1.87 6.86
C GLY A 1045 -59.91 -1.07 8.11
N GLN A 1046 -60.69 -1.25 9.18
CA GLN A 1046 -60.42 -0.61 10.49
C GLN A 1046 -59.04 -0.99 11.05
N LEU A 1047 -58.63 -2.25 10.85
CA LEU A 1047 -57.32 -2.74 11.26
C LEU A 1047 -56.18 -2.05 10.49
N ALA A 1048 -56.30 -1.97 9.16
CA ALA A 1048 -55.30 -1.34 8.29
C ALA A 1048 -55.16 0.16 8.59
N ASP A 1049 -56.27 0.87 8.79
CA ASP A 1049 -56.27 2.28 9.18
C ASP A 1049 -55.66 2.48 10.58
N GLY A 1050 -55.99 1.59 11.52
CA GLY A 1050 -55.44 1.60 12.87
C GLY A 1050 -53.93 1.39 12.90
N TYR A 1051 -53.42 0.39 12.17
CA TYR A 1051 -51.98 0.17 12.07
C TYR A 1051 -51.26 1.29 11.31
N GLY A 1052 -51.85 1.80 10.22
CA GLY A 1052 -51.28 2.93 9.47
C GLY A 1052 -51.11 4.19 10.33
N ALA A 1053 -52.09 4.49 11.19
CA ALA A 1053 -52.02 5.64 12.09
C ALA A 1053 -51.02 5.45 13.25
N THR A 1054 -50.88 4.23 13.79
CA THR A 1054 -50.06 3.97 14.99
C THR A 1054 -48.62 3.59 14.67
N LEU A 1055 -48.41 2.71 13.69
CA LEU A 1055 -47.12 2.12 13.36
C LEU A 1055 -46.52 2.70 12.07
N GLY A 1056 -47.33 3.44 11.30
CA GLY A 1056 -46.95 3.98 10.01
C GLY A 1056 -47.39 3.10 8.84
N GLU A 1057 -47.44 3.73 7.68
CA GLU A 1057 -47.95 3.18 6.43
C GLU A 1057 -47.09 2.03 5.85
N ASP A 1058 -45.82 1.99 6.23
CA ASP A 1058 -44.81 1.05 5.75
C ASP A 1058 -44.50 -0.06 6.78
N HIS A 1059 -45.19 -0.09 7.92
CA HIS A 1059 -44.99 -1.14 8.92
C HIS A 1059 -45.50 -2.51 8.40
N PRO A 1060 -44.79 -3.63 8.65
CA PRO A 1060 -45.20 -4.96 8.18
C PRO A 1060 -46.64 -5.33 8.54
N ASP A 1061 -47.09 -5.04 9.77
CA ASP A 1061 -48.48 -5.30 10.17
C ASP A 1061 -49.51 -4.47 9.40
N THR A 1062 -49.19 -3.22 9.03
CA THR A 1062 -50.07 -2.38 8.19
C THR A 1062 -50.20 -3.00 6.79
N LEU A 1063 -49.09 -3.42 6.20
CA LEU A 1063 -49.07 -4.03 4.87
C LEU A 1063 -49.78 -5.38 4.86
N ARG A 1064 -49.59 -6.20 5.90
CA ARG A 1064 -50.32 -7.46 6.07
C ARG A 1064 -51.82 -7.23 6.22
N ALA A 1065 -52.26 -6.25 7.01
CA ALA A 1065 -53.68 -5.90 7.12
C ALA A 1065 -54.29 -5.44 5.79
N ARG A 1066 -53.54 -4.70 4.97
CA ARG A 1066 -53.95 -4.27 3.62
C ARG A 1066 -54.02 -5.42 2.62
N PHE A 1067 -53.07 -6.35 2.69
CA PHE A 1067 -53.13 -7.58 1.91
C PHE A 1067 -54.39 -8.38 2.25
N LEU A 1068 -54.68 -8.60 3.54
CA LEU A 1068 -55.89 -9.30 3.99
C LEU A 1068 -57.17 -8.56 3.57
N LEU A 1069 -57.20 -7.24 3.67
CA LEU A 1069 -58.31 -6.42 3.16
C LEU A 1069 -58.50 -6.59 1.64
N SER A 1070 -57.41 -6.62 0.87
CA SER A 1070 -57.49 -6.81 -0.59
C SER A 1070 -58.06 -8.18 -0.96
N ARG A 1071 -57.69 -9.23 -0.22
CA ARG A 1071 -58.26 -10.58 -0.36
C ARG A 1071 -59.75 -10.58 -0.02
N ALA A 1072 -60.13 -10.03 1.12
CA ALA A 1072 -61.53 -9.96 1.52
C ALA A 1072 -62.39 -9.14 0.54
N ARG A 1073 -61.85 -8.05 -0.04
CA ARG A 1073 -62.51 -7.28 -1.11
C ARG A 1073 -62.70 -8.08 -2.39
N LEU A 1074 -61.72 -8.89 -2.77
CA LEU A 1074 -61.84 -9.78 -3.91
C LEU A 1074 -62.97 -10.79 -3.70
N GLU A 1075 -63.06 -11.42 -2.52
CA GLU A 1075 -64.14 -12.37 -2.19
C GLU A 1075 -65.54 -11.71 -2.19
N MET A 1076 -65.63 -10.42 -1.88
CA MET A 1076 -66.87 -9.64 -2.01
C MET A 1076 -67.21 -9.21 -3.46
N GLY A 1077 -66.30 -9.43 -4.41
CA GLY A 1077 -66.46 -9.00 -5.80
C GLY A 1077 -65.99 -7.56 -6.11
N ASP A 1078 -65.34 -6.86 -5.17
CA ASP A 1078 -64.68 -5.56 -5.42
C ASP A 1078 -63.28 -5.76 -6.02
N THR A 1079 -63.23 -6.29 -7.24
CA THR A 1079 -61.99 -6.55 -7.98
C THR A 1079 -61.16 -5.27 -8.22
N PRO A 1080 -61.73 -4.11 -8.60
CA PRO A 1080 -60.96 -2.89 -8.81
C PRO A 1080 -60.32 -2.36 -7.52
N GLY A 1081 -61.08 -2.33 -6.41
CA GLY A 1081 -60.58 -1.88 -5.12
C GLY A 1081 -59.54 -2.82 -4.53
N ALA A 1082 -59.70 -4.14 -4.70
CA ALA A 1082 -58.70 -5.15 -4.32
C ALA A 1082 -57.38 -4.96 -5.09
N ARG A 1083 -57.46 -4.81 -6.43
CA ARG A 1083 -56.28 -4.65 -7.28
C ARG A 1083 -55.48 -3.39 -6.95
N GLN A 1084 -56.17 -2.26 -6.75
CA GLN A 1084 -55.51 -0.99 -6.40
C GLN A 1084 -54.74 -1.13 -5.08
N LEU A 1085 -55.40 -1.63 -4.03
CA LEU A 1085 -54.79 -1.79 -2.72
C LEU A 1085 -53.63 -2.79 -2.72
N LEU A 1086 -53.79 -3.91 -3.43
CA LEU A 1086 -52.77 -4.94 -3.53
C LEU A 1086 -51.54 -4.47 -4.32
N THR A 1087 -51.73 -3.65 -5.35
CA THR A 1087 -50.61 -3.09 -6.14
C THR A 1087 -49.76 -2.13 -5.29
N ASP A 1088 -50.39 -1.24 -4.52
CA ASP A 1088 -49.67 -0.35 -3.59
C ASP A 1088 -48.94 -1.15 -2.50
N THR A 1089 -49.64 -2.13 -1.92
CA THR A 1089 -49.09 -3.01 -0.88
C THR A 1089 -47.89 -3.81 -1.40
N LEU A 1090 -47.99 -4.42 -2.58
CA LEU A 1090 -46.89 -5.17 -3.20
C LEU A 1090 -45.69 -4.28 -3.51
N ALA A 1091 -45.90 -3.06 -4.02
CA ALA A 1091 -44.81 -2.13 -4.30
C ALA A 1091 -44.05 -1.75 -3.02
N ARG A 1092 -44.77 -1.49 -1.92
CA ARG A 1092 -44.18 -1.23 -0.61
C ARG A 1092 -43.46 -2.44 -0.05
N GLN A 1093 -44.10 -3.62 -0.04
CA GLN A 1093 -43.48 -4.86 0.43
C GLN A 1093 -42.21 -5.21 -0.37
N GLN A 1094 -42.18 -5.00 -1.70
CA GLN A 1094 -40.98 -5.24 -2.52
C GLN A 1094 -39.82 -4.30 -2.16
N ARG A 1095 -40.11 -3.04 -1.84
CA ARG A 1095 -39.10 -2.08 -1.37
C ARG A 1095 -38.57 -2.47 0.01
N LEU A 1096 -39.46 -2.84 0.93
CA LEU A 1096 -39.14 -3.02 2.35
C LEU A 1096 -38.63 -4.42 2.69
N LEU A 1097 -39.33 -5.46 2.23
CA LEU A 1097 -39.06 -6.86 2.59
C LEU A 1097 -38.19 -7.59 1.55
N GLY A 1098 -38.10 -7.04 0.33
CA GLY A 1098 -37.39 -7.66 -0.78
C GLY A 1098 -38.20 -8.67 -1.57
N ARG A 1099 -37.75 -8.95 -2.80
CA ARG A 1099 -38.55 -9.69 -3.80
C ARG A 1099 -38.84 -11.14 -3.41
N GLU A 1100 -37.98 -11.76 -2.60
CA GLU A 1100 -38.08 -13.18 -2.21
C GLU A 1100 -38.85 -13.39 -0.89
N HIS A 1101 -39.35 -12.32 -0.27
CA HIS A 1101 -40.08 -12.44 0.99
C HIS A 1101 -41.42 -13.18 0.79
N PRO A 1102 -41.80 -14.11 1.68
CA PRO A 1102 -43.04 -14.89 1.56
C PRO A 1102 -44.30 -14.03 1.37
N GLU A 1103 -44.39 -12.88 2.05
CA GLU A 1103 -45.52 -11.96 1.88
C GLU A 1103 -45.54 -11.25 0.53
N VAL A 1104 -44.38 -10.95 -0.05
CA VAL A 1104 -44.28 -10.38 -1.41
C VAL A 1104 -44.75 -11.41 -2.43
N GLU A 1105 -44.36 -12.67 -2.24
CA GLU A 1105 -44.81 -13.79 -3.07
C GLU A 1105 -46.32 -14.00 -2.95
N ALA A 1106 -46.88 -13.99 -1.74
CA ALA A 1106 -48.33 -14.09 -1.54
C ALA A 1106 -49.10 -12.95 -2.24
N SER A 1107 -48.65 -11.70 -2.10
CA SER A 1107 -49.23 -10.55 -2.78
C SER A 1107 -49.13 -10.64 -4.31
N ARG A 1108 -48.01 -11.15 -4.82
CA ARG A 1108 -47.77 -11.36 -6.26
C ARG A 1108 -48.68 -12.43 -6.84
N LEU A 1109 -48.86 -13.55 -6.12
CA LEU A 1109 -49.77 -14.63 -6.53
C LEU A 1109 -51.22 -14.15 -6.58
N LEU A 1110 -51.68 -13.46 -5.53
CA LEU A 1110 -53.04 -12.91 -5.49
C LEU A 1110 -53.27 -11.86 -6.61
N LEU A 1111 -52.25 -11.05 -6.93
CA LEU A 1111 -52.34 -10.09 -8.04
C LEU A 1111 -52.35 -10.79 -9.41
N ALA A 1112 -51.66 -11.93 -9.55
CA ALA A 1112 -51.69 -12.75 -10.75
C ALA A 1112 -53.06 -13.43 -10.94
N GLU A 1113 -53.68 -13.94 -9.86
CA GLU A 1113 -55.04 -14.48 -9.88
C GLU A 1113 -56.06 -13.42 -10.34
N LEU A 1114 -55.97 -12.20 -9.81
CA LEU A 1114 -56.76 -11.04 -10.23
C LEU A 1114 -56.58 -10.68 -11.72
N ALA A 1115 -55.41 -10.95 -12.30
CA ALA A 1115 -55.11 -10.69 -13.71
C ALA A 1115 -55.57 -11.83 -14.64
N ALA A 1116 -55.71 -13.05 -14.11
CA ALA A 1116 -56.25 -14.21 -14.82
C ALA A 1116 -57.79 -14.13 -14.89
N ALA A 1117 -58.46 -13.79 -13.79
CA ALA A 1117 -59.91 -13.67 -13.70
C ALA A 1117 -60.52 -12.54 -14.56
N HIS A 1118 -59.69 -11.67 -15.16
CA HIS A 1118 -60.11 -10.60 -16.06
C HIS A 1118 -59.93 -10.95 -17.55
N ARG A 1119 -59.38 -12.13 -17.87
CA ARG A 1119 -59.19 -12.64 -19.24
C ARG A 1119 -60.20 -13.72 -19.65
N GLU A 1120 -61.01 -14.20 -18.70
CA GLU A 1120 -62.25 -14.93 -18.95
C GLU A 1120 -63.43 -13.95 -18.98
#